data_AF-A0A8S3QYZ4-F1
#
_entry.id   AF-A0A8S3QYZ4-F1
#
_cell.length_a   1.000
_cell.length_b   1.000
_cell.length_c   1.000
_cell.angle_alpha   90.00
_cell.angle_beta   90.00
_cell.angle_gamma   90.00
#
_symmetry.space_group_name_H-M   'P 1'
#
loop_
_entity.id
_entity.type
_entity.pdbx_description
1 polymer ?
#
loop_
_entity_poly.entity_id
_entity_poly.type
_entity_poly.pdbx_seq_one_letter_code
_entity_poly.pdbx_strand_id
1 'polypeptide(L)'
;MEVNCEDSSIQRFDGWYNNLAFPRWGTAGEKLVHNISSVYEDYTYQPTGSGRPSARLVSNALFRQNTSTDSGGSYNNRTAFFAFFGQLVSFEVSDTDDTTCPIELLEIPVPRCDPDFDAQCTGTRKMPYERIKYDKHTGQSPNTPRQQVNSATSFIDGSFVYGPSIVRTNFLRQDRTGHLASGDSWGKYPEPNVDRLPYMMYPSIDGKMSNKIIMYDWLPDLLGVGIKPYTGYRSSLEPGISSVFDAAAIKYIMTLVPSAITRRNNNCKSISWDNHKAVRLCNSYFNSQNILLSREDGVEEIIMGMVSESAEKEDLNIVEDIQSKFYGPLHFSRHDFVAQTIMRGRDYGLPDYNSVRKAVGLKPVSTWAEINVELNKTNPEIFVTVENIYKELKHLDVFVGGMLETTPSGPGELFRIIILDQFYRIRDGDRFWFENKDNGLFTEEQVEQIKNITLYDIIVNSTKLDTDHIQRDVFTVSQEMPCKPLRISTSELEPCGSHHGYDYFAGSEVTYIIIWTCFGLIPLVCILCAYIAAKCRQWKHSRHVKRQQHYVGNQQRNNDLSTNKESEFQYQAEEWLGAKEDSRLVSVQLKLKCQLNVLSARGTRLRTINMDFIEEVQIWISNNKGQKAIVVKMPKEYDMILVFPNYNMRSSFLTSLTSTLKRYGKKYTIMEMRLKTIYDQAVTQRKRNMQLEKFFKSVFSEAFDMDYDPNLENHGVETAQVKEMLSIELTKEEFAHALACKPDSEFVENMFSLLDSDRNGYISFRDFLNAVVLFSKGTCQEKLHLLFRMFDMDGKGCLEKEELSRMFGSLLEMANNNISKPDLESLVESMCSENGLNDQSSYNFEDFCQLLSPQMDKIWNAGLEWKGRKNCYPSNDKKRIGKSHKASPKPKKVSPKASLNELSKLSPNSSPKNSPYPDKSIDIGRRKSSTLNIENRRKSSSQPSTCSDDSRSNSLKSSNLSDAKFVAVREKYSPLKSKLKTVAHFIENNRQHIFFLVLFFGICLGLFTERFYYYTVEREHSGLRALMSYGISTTRGAAAAMSFTFSLLLLTMCRNMITWLRGTFLNLYIPFDSHVAFHKVVAWSALFFTGLHVIGYSINFYQLATQPTKHLCNLTLLF
;
A
#
# COMPACT_ATOMS: atom_id res chain seq x y z
N MET A 1 32.14 14.93 20.03
CA MET A 1 33.27 14.86 20.97
C MET A 1 33.93 16.21 20.94
N GLU A 2 34.12 16.85 22.09
CA GLU A 2 35.10 17.93 22.20
C GLU A 2 36.48 17.25 22.19
N VAL A 3 37.38 17.73 21.32
CA VAL A 3 38.74 17.19 21.18
C VAL A 3 39.66 18.25 21.75
N ASN A 4 40.37 17.92 22.84
CA ASN A 4 41.30 18.85 23.45
C ASN A 4 42.39 19.26 22.46
N CYS A 5 42.66 20.57 22.40
CA CYS A 5 43.84 21.12 21.74
C CYS A 5 45.05 21.00 22.67
N GLU A 6 45.47 19.76 22.96
CA GLU A 6 46.82 19.52 23.48
C GLU A 6 47.84 19.73 22.34
N ASP A 7 49.06 20.16 22.68
CA ASP A 7 50.13 20.49 21.72
C ASP A 7 50.66 19.23 20.98
N SER A 8 49.88 18.74 20.02
CA SER A 8 50.30 17.65 19.15
C SER A 8 51.31 18.16 18.12
N SER A 9 52.59 17.85 18.36
CA SER A 9 53.69 18.01 17.39
C SER A 9 53.55 17.14 16.13
N ILE A 10 52.56 16.24 16.11
CA ILE A 10 52.19 15.35 15.02
C ILE A 10 51.07 15.99 14.18
N GLN A 11 51.25 16.07 12.85
CA GLN A 11 50.17 16.44 11.93
C GLN A 11 49.11 15.32 11.86
N ARG A 12 47.85 15.72 11.66
CA ARG A 12 46.71 14.81 11.59
C ARG A 12 46.31 14.51 10.14
N PHE A 13 46.00 13.24 9.88
CA PHE A 13 45.50 12.72 8.59
C PHE A 13 44.19 13.36 8.11
N ASP A 14 43.41 13.98 9.00
CA ASP A 14 42.19 14.72 8.64
C ASP A 14 42.46 16.22 8.35
N GLY A 15 43.71 16.66 8.44
CA GLY A 15 44.14 18.06 8.30
C GLY A 15 43.77 18.97 9.47
N TRP A 16 43.04 18.47 10.48
CA TRP A 16 42.48 19.33 11.54
C TRP A 16 43.59 19.96 12.39
N TYR A 17 43.30 21.14 12.93
CA TYR A 17 44.23 21.90 13.79
C TYR A 17 45.59 22.24 13.14
N ASN A 18 45.71 22.16 11.80
CA ASN A 18 46.86 22.71 11.09
C ASN A 18 46.94 24.22 11.35
N ASN A 19 45.87 24.96 11.05
CA ASN A 19 45.72 26.35 11.49
C ASN A 19 45.16 26.43 12.93
N LEU A 20 45.80 27.21 13.80
CA LEU A 20 45.44 27.35 15.22
C LEU A 20 44.19 28.23 15.45
N ALA A 21 43.95 29.22 14.59
CA ALA A 21 42.79 30.12 14.71
C ALA A 21 41.56 29.56 13.97
N PHE A 22 41.77 28.81 12.89
CA PHE A 22 40.73 28.22 12.06
C PHE A 22 40.97 26.70 11.86
N PRO A 23 40.69 25.85 12.86
CA PRO A 23 41.05 24.42 12.83
C PRO A 23 40.47 23.56 11.69
N ARG A 24 39.56 24.11 10.89
CA ARG A 24 38.89 23.49 9.74
C ARG A 24 39.50 23.88 8.38
N TRP A 25 40.43 24.83 8.35
CA TRP A 25 41.08 25.25 7.11
C TRP A 25 41.94 24.12 6.53
N GLY A 26 41.61 23.71 5.30
CA GLY A 26 42.30 22.64 4.58
C GLY A 26 41.93 21.21 5.02
N THR A 27 40.94 21.03 5.90
CA THR A 27 40.54 19.70 6.40
C THR A 27 39.73 18.91 5.38
N ALA A 28 39.89 17.60 5.39
CA ALA A 28 39.06 16.70 4.60
C ALA A 28 37.57 16.82 4.99
N GLY A 29 36.69 16.95 3.99
CA GLY A 29 35.26 17.17 4.16
C GLY A 29 34.83 18.63 4.29
N GLU A 30 35.75 19.61 4.17
CA GLU A 30 35.41 21.03 4.15
C GLU A 30 35.13 21.55 2.72
N LYS A 31 34.51 22.73 2.63
CA LYS A 31 34.15 23.37 1.36
C LYS A 31 35.37 23.84 0.56
N LEU A 32 35.22 23.85 -0.77
CA LEU A 32 36.11 24.59 -1.67
C LEU A 32 36.00 26.09 -1.43
N VAL A 33 37.14 26.78 -1.55
CA VAL A 33 37.26 28.23 -1.34
C VAL A 33 36.77 28.98 -2.57
N HIS A 34 35.85 29.93 -2.39
CA HIS A 34 35.35 30.79 -3.45
C HIS A 34 36.01 32.18 -3.41
N ASN A 35 37.29 32.24 -3.81
CA ASN A 35 38.01 33.50 -4.07
C ASN A 35 37.33 34.36 -5.17
N ILE A 36 36.46 33.73 -5.97
CA ILE A 36 35.63 34.35 -6.99
C ILE A 36 34.19 33.91 -6.72
N SER A 37 33.25 34.86 -6.74
CA SER A 37 31.83 34.60 -6.51
C SER A 37 31.30 33.56 -7.51
N SER A 38 30.65 32.52 -7.00
CA SER A 38 29.91 31.59 -7.87
C SER A 38 28.72 32.31 -8.49
N VAL A 39 28.52 32.04 -9.78
CA VAL A 39 27.32 32.39 -10.53
C VAL A 39 26.48 31.13 -10.61
N TYR A 40 25.17 31.24 -10.40
CA TYR A 40 24.22 30.17 -10.69
C TYR A 40 23.02 30.77 -11.41
N GLU A 41 22.35 30.01 -12.26
CA GLU A 41 21.26 30.51 -13.12
C GLU A 41 20.07 31.03 -12.29
N ASP A 42 19.85 30.45 -11.10
CA ASP A 42 18.89 30.88 -10.09
C ASP A 42 19.53 31.56 -8.88
N TYR A 43 20.82 31.93 -8.99
CA TYR A 43 21.68 32.43 -7.90
C TYR A 43 21.89 31.48 -6.71
N THR A 44 21.40 30.23 -6.73
CA THR A 44 21.49 29.32 -5.57
C THR A 44 22.15 27.97 -5.86
N TYR A 45 21.70 27.23 -6.88
CA TYR A 45 22.24 25.90 -7.20
C TYR A 45 22.04 25.45 -8.64
N GLN A 46 21.25 26.16 -9.48
CA GLN A 46 21.02 25.72 -10.86
C GLN A 46 22.26 25.99 -11.73
N PRO A 47 22.88 24.96 -12.34
CA PRO A 47 24.14 25.08 -13.08
C PRO A 47 24.14 26.19 -14.12
N THR A 48 25.26 26.88 -14.26
CA THR A 48 25.37 28.03 -15.18
C THR A 48 25.26 27.64 -16.64
N GLY A 49 24.64 28.51 -17.43
CA GLY A 49 24.85 28.53 -18.87
C GLY A 49 23.71 27.90 -19.63
N SER A 50 22.48 28.30 -19.31
CA SER A 50 21.30 28.07 -20.15
C SER A 50 21.53 28.42 -21.64
N GLY A 51 22.35 29.44 -21.90
CA GLY A 51 22.79 29.87 -23.24
C GLY A 51 24.18 29.35 -23.68
N ARG A 52 24.88 28.52 -22.91
CA ARG A 52 26.20 27.96 -23.30
C ARG A 52 26.01 26.72 -24.21
N PRO A 53 26.93 26.45 -25.16
CA PRO A 53 26.86 25.28 -26.05
C PRO A 53 26.98 23.93 -25.28
N SER A 54 26.56 22.83 -25.90
CA SER A 54 26.75 21.49 -25.32
C SER A 54 28.24 21.18 -25.10
N ALA A 55 28.58 20.69 -23.90
CA ALA A 55 29.95 20.33 -23.54
C ALA A 55 30.57 19.30 -24.51
N ARG A 56 29.76 18.34 -25.01
CA ARG A 56 30.23 17.34 -26.00
C ARG A 56 30.46 17.94 -27.39
N LEU A 57 29.70 18.97 -27.78
CA LEU A 57 29.95 19.70 -29.03
C LEU A 57 31.30 20.43 -28.97
N VAL A 58 31.57 21.10 -27.85
CA VAL A 58 32.85 21.80 -27.60
C VAL A 58 34.02 20.81 -27.54
N SER A 59 33.86 19.69 -26.82
CA SER A 59 34.87 18.62 -26.74
C SER A 59 35.26 18.09 -28.13
N ASN A 60 34.28 17.74 -28.98
CA ASN A 60 34.55 17.26 -30.33
C ASN A 60 35.21 18.29 -31.26
N ALA A 61 34.86 19.57 -31.10
CA ALA A 61 35.29 20.62 -32.02
C ALA A 61 36.69 21.18 -31.72
N LEU A 62 37.14 21.12 -30.46
CA LEU A 62 38.38 21.76 -30.01
C LEU A 62 39.43 20.77 -29.47
N PHE A 63 38.99 19.66 -28.84
CA PHE A 63 39.87 18.79 -28.07
C PHE A 63 40.11 17.40 -28.71
N ARG A 64 39.53 17.14 -29.89
CA ARG A 64 39.61 15.83 -30.55
C ARG A 64 40.88 15.72 -31.41
N GLN A 65 41.83 14.91 -30.97
CA GLN A 65 43.05 14.58 -31.73
C GLN A 65 42.72 13.93 -33.09
N ASN A 66 43.39 14.36 -34.16
CA ASN A 66 43.31 13.69 -35.47
C ASN A 66 44.17 12.42 -35.46
N THR A 67 43.57 11.27 -35.79
CA THR A 67 44.20 9.94 -35.68
C THR A 67 45.33 9.66 -36.69
N SER A 68 45.66 10.62 -37.55
CA SER A 68 46.67 10.50 -38.61
C SER A 68 47.96 11.28 -38.35
N THR A 69 48.08 11.97 -37.20
CA THR A 69 49.29 12.71 -36.81
C THR A 69 49.92 12.11 -35.56
N ASP A 70 51.17 11.67 -35.66
CA ASP A 70 51.97 11.29 -34.48
C ASP A 70 51.99 12.43 -33.47
N SER A 71 51.87 12.10 -32.19
CA SER A 71 51.81 13.10 -31.12
C SER A 71 53.08 13.96 -31.04
N GLY A 72 54.22 13.47 -31.53
CA GLY A 72 55.46 14.23 -31.68
C GLY A 72 56.23 14.49 -30.39
N GLY A 73 55.59 14.26 -29.23
CA GLY A 73 56.10 14.53 -27.89
C GLY A 73 55.83 15.97 -27.42
N SER A 74 55.81 16.15 -26.09
CA SER A 74 55.83 17.44 -25.39
C SER A 74 56.89 18.38 -25.97
N TYR A 75 56.52 19.65 -26.14
CA TYR A 75 57.40 20.72 -26.61
C TYR A 75 58.55 21.01 -25.63
N ASN A 76 58.35 20.73 -24.34
CA ASN A 76 59.36 20.87 -23.29
C ASN A 76 60.14 19.57 -23.04
N ASN A 77 59.93 18.53 -23.87
CA ASN A 77 60.49 17.19 -23.69
C ASN A 77 60.08 16.52 -22.36
N ARG A 78 58.87 16.75 -21.84
CA ARG A 78 58.41 16.09 -20.60
C ARG A 78 58.22 14.59 -20.80
N THR A 79 58.45 13.81 -19.74
CA THR A 79 58.20 12.36 -19.71
C THR A 79 56.71 12.04 -19.52
N ALA A 80 56.25 10.86 -19.94
CA ALA A 80 54.92 10.37 -19.58
C ALA A 80 54.75 10.29 -18.04
N PHE A 81 55.84 9.98 -17.32
CA PHE A 81 55.88 9.97 -15.87
C PHE A 81 55.52 11.33 -15.25
N PHE A 82 55.95 12.45 -15.84
CA PHE A 82 55.55 13.80 -15.41
C PHE A 82 54.03 14.02 -15.48
N ALA A 83 53.37 13.52 -16.53
CA ALA A 83 51.93 13.66 -16.71
C ALA A 83 51.14 12.85 -15.65
N PHE A 84 51.53 11.60 -15.40
CA PHE A 84 50.90 10.77 -14.36
C PHE A 84 51.24 11.24 -12.93
N PHE A 85 52.45 11.75 -12.69
CA PHE A 85 52.76 12.42 -11.42
C PHE A 85 51.89 13.67 -11.23
N GLY A 86 51.61 14.44 -12.27
CA GLY A 86 50.65 15.54 -12.21
C GLY A 86 49.23 15.13 -11.82
N GLN A 87 48.75 13.96 -12.29
CA GLN A 87 47.48 13.41 -11.82
C GLN A 87 47.52 13.06 -10.33
N LEU A 88 48.62 12.46 -9.87
CA LEU A 88 48.86 12.15 -8.45
C LEU A 88 48.82 13.43 -7.58
N VAL A 89 49.47 14.50 -8.03
CA VAL A 89 49.41 15.81 -7.36
C VAL A 89 48.00 16.39 -7.33
N SER A 90 47.19 16.20 -8.38
CA SER A 90 45.79 16.63 -8.34
C SER A 90 44.98 15.88 -7.27
N PHE A 91 45.24 14.60 -7.03
CA PHE A 91 44.54 13.78 -6.03
C PHE A 91 45.06 14.00 -4.60
N GLU A 92 46.34 14.33 -4.42
CA GLU A 92 46.94 14.67 -3.12
C GLU A 92 46.20 15.83 -2.44
N VAL A 93 45.85 16.86 -3.21
CA VAL A 93 45.28 18.11 -2.69
C VAL A 93 43.76 18.23 -2.90
N SER A 94 43.16 17.45 -3.81
CA SER A 94 41.74 17.57 -4.19
C SER A 94 41.09 16.24 -4.58
N ASP A 95 40.00 15.87 -3.90
CA ASP A 95 39.13 14.75 -4.25
C ASP A 95 37.68 15.22 -4.33
N THR A 96 37.18 15.37 -5.56
CA THR A 96 35.85 15.92 -5.86
C THR A 96 35.03 15.03 -6.80
N ASP A 97 35.35 13.73 -6.85
CA ASP A 97 34.64 12.73 -7.66
C ASP A 97 33.45 12.06 -6.93
N ASP A 98 33.30 12.35 -5.64
CA ASP A 98 32.10 12.08 -4.87
C ASP A 98 30.89 12.84 -5.44
N THR A 99 29.75 12.16 -5.60
CA THR A 99 28.51 12.78 -6.12
C THR A 99 27.48 13.02 -5.03
N THR A 100 26.56 13.97 -5.25
CA THR A 100 25.60 14.38 -4.21
C THR A 100 24.65 13.25 -3.84
N CYS A 101 24.36 13.10 -2.54
CA CYS A 101 23.19 12.39 -2.03
C CYS A 101 22.21 13.43 -1.42
N PRO A 102 20.94 13.54 -1.85
CA PRO A 102 20.36 12.80 -2.98
C PRO A 102 21.02 13.16 -4.31
N ILE A 103 20.90 12.24 -5.26
CA ILE A 103 21.52 12.35 -6.58
C ILE A 103 20.70 13.27 -7.47
N GLU A 104 21.45 14.15 -8.13
CA GLU A 104 20.96 15.09 -9.11
C GLU A 104 21.71 14.76 -10.41
N LEU A 105 20.96 14.34 -11.44
CA LEU A 105 21.50 14.04 -12.77
C LEU A 105 21.23 15.21 -13.71
N LEU A 106 22.26 15.62 -14.44
CA LEU A 106 22.14 16.52 -15.60
C LEU A 106 22.34 15.70 -16.88
N GLU A 107 21.75 16.14 -17.99
CA GLU A 107 21.89 15.48 -19.28
C GLU A 107 22.70 16.37 -20.24
N ILE A 108 23.85 15.90 -20.71
CA ILE A 108 24.64 16.54 -21.76
C ILE A 108 24.06 16.16 -23.13
N PRO A 109 23.56 17.10 -23.96
CA PRO A 109 23.04 16.76 -25.28
C PRO A 109 24.16 16.28 -26.21
N VAL A 110 24.05 15.06 -26.73
CA VAL A 110 25.03 14.52 -27.69
C VAL A 110 24.70 15.08 -29.09
N PRO A 111 25.68 15.59 -29.86
CA PRO A 111 25.46 16.01 -31.23
C PRO A 111 24.90 14.87 -32.09
N ARG A 112 23.98 15.17 -33.01
CA ARG A 112 23.47 14.17 -33.95
C ARG A 112 24.63 13.65 -34.82
N CYS A 113 24.70 12.33 -35.00
CA CYS A 113 25.81 11.65 -35.67
C CYS A 113 27.17 11.77 -34.96
N ASP A 114 27.20 11.98 -33.64
CA ASP A 114 28.44 11.84 -32.85
C ASP A 114 29.05 10.45 -33.04
N PRO A 115 30.30 10.32 -33.49
CA PRO A 115 30.87 9.04 -33.91
C PRO A 115 31.06 8.04 -32.75
N ASP A 116 31.06 8.51 -31.50
CA ASP A 116 31.28 7.68 -30.31
C ASP A 116 29.96 7.38 -29.58
N PHE A 117 29.05 8.37 -29.50
CA PHE A 117 27.85 8.31 -28.66
C PHE A 117 26.51 8.34 -29.42
N ASP A 118 26.49 8.72 -30.71
CA ASP A 118 25.30 8.70 -31.60
C ASP A 118 25.66 8.24 -33.02
N ALA A 119 26.46 7.19 -33.17
CA ALA A 119 26.87 6.64 -34.48
C ALA A 119 25.69 6.17 -35.37
N GLN A 120 24.47 6.08 -34.79
CA GLN A 120 23.22 5.79 -35.48
C GLN A 120 22.46 7.05 -35.96
N CYS A 121 23.04 8.26 -35.81
CA CYS A 121 22.47 9.54 -36.24
C CYS A 121 21.05 9.84 -35.69
N THR A 122 20.73 9.34 -34.50
CA THR A 122 19.38 9.46 -33.91
C THR A 122 19.06 10.89 -33.45
N GLY A 123 20.07 11.64 -33.00
CA GLY A 123 19.89 12.99 -32.44
C GLY A 123 19.11 13.05 -31.12
N THR A 124 18.79 11.92 -30.51
CA THR A 124 18.07 11.84 -29.22
C THR A 124 18.95 11.36 -28.06
N ARG A 125 20.23 11.02 -28.34
CA ARG A 125 21.19 10.57 -27.33
C ARG A 125 21.59 11.72 -26.40
N LYS A 126 21.82 11.39 -25.14
CA LYS A 126 22.35 12.29 -24.11
C LYS A 126 23.30 11.51 -23.23
N MET A 127 24.36 12.17 -22.74
CA MET A 127 25.30 11.60 -21.77
C MET A 127 24.94 12.11 -20.37
N PRO A 128 24.78 11.24 -19.36
CA PRO A 128 24.49 11.67 -18.00
C PRO A 128 25.72 12.31 -17.35
N TYR A 129 25.45 13.25 -16.46
CA TYR A 129 26.42 13.90 -15.58
C TYR A 129 25.85 13.86 -14.16
N GLU A 130 26.51 13.15 -13.25
CA GLU A 130 26.19 13.16 -11.83
C GLU A 130 26.76 14.42 -11.18
N ARG A 131 25.93 15.20 -10.49
CA ARG A 131 26.40 16.42 -9.81
C ARG A 131 27.28 16.11 -8.61
N ILE A 132 28.25 16.99 -8.36
CA ILE A 132 29.28 16.80 -7.34
C ILE A 132 28.73 17.04 -5.92
N LYS A 133 29.31 16.33 -4.94
CA LYS A 133 29.04 16.46 -3.51
C LYS A 133 29.27 17.89 -3.02
N TYR A 134 28.32 18.40 -2.23
CA TYR A 134 28.30 19.78 -1.71
C TYR A 134 27.86 19.82 -0.25
N ASP A 135 28.26 20.87 0.46
CA ASP A 135 27.85 21.10 1.85
C ASP A 135 26.34 21.38 1.90
N LYS A 136 25.59 20.54 2.61
CA LYS A 136 24.13 20.64 2.74
C LYS A 136 23.66 21.88 3.51
N HIS A 137 24.55 22.59 4.20
CA HIS A 137 24.27 23.93 4.73
C HIS A 137 24.31 25.04 3.66
N THR A 138 24.65 24.70 2.41
CA THR A 138 24.74 25.63 1.26
C THR A 138 23.76 25.26 0.14
N GLY A 139 23.58 26.14 -0.84
CA GLY A 139 22.71 25.90 -2.00
C GLY A 139 21.22 26.03 -1.71
N GLN A 140 20.85 26.72 -0.62
CA GLN A 140 19.46 26.92 -0.19
C GLN A 140 18.96 28.37 -0.34
N SER A 141 19.86 29.34 -0.56
CA SER A 141 19.49 30.76 -0.76
C SER A 141 20.57 31.52 -1.54
N PRO A 142 20.25 32.69 -2.15
CA PRO A 142 21.23 33.46 -2.92
C PRO A 142 22.41 34.01 -2.09
N ASN A 143 22.24 34.12 -0.77
CA ASN A 143 23.31 34.56 0.15
C ASN A 143 24.23 33.40 0.57
N THR A 144 23.85 32.15 0.27
CA THR A 144 24.64 30.94 0.52
C THR A 144 24.46 29.98 -0.66
N PRO A 145 24.98 30.33 -1.86
CA PRO A 145 24.93 29.47 -3.03
C PRO A 145 25.65 28.13 -2.77
N ARG A 146 25.41 27.12 -3.60
CA ARG A 146 25.99 25.78 -3.46
C ARG A 146 27.53 25.87 -3.47
N GLN A 147 28.17 25.17 -2.53
CA GLN A 147 29.63 25.04 -2.45
C GLN A 147 30.01 23.57 -2.34
N GLN A 148 30.82 23.10 -3.29
CA GLN A 148 31.33 21.73 -3.35
C GLN A 148 32.31 21.47 -2.21
N VAL A 149 32.46 20.19 -1.87
CA VAL A 149 33.29 19.72 -0.74
C VAL A 149 34.49 18.95 -1.26
N ASN A 150 35.68 19.22 -0.72
CA ASN A 150 36.87 18.42 -0.95
C ASN A 150 36.86 17.21 0.01
N SER A 151 36.95 15.99 -0.51
CA SER A 151 37.09 14.77 0.31
C SER A 151 38.55 14.49 0.73
N ALA A 152 39.54 15.17 0.13
CA ALA A 152 40.95 15.12 0.52
C ALA A 152 41.32 16.27 1.47
N THR A 153 42.50 16.18 2.11
CA THR A 153 43.14 17.35 2.72
C THR A 153 43.55 18.33 1.62
N SER A 154 43.60 19.64 1.92
CA SER A 154 44.12 20.64 0.97
C SER A 154 45.64 20.84 1.07
N PHE A 155 46.30 20.08 1.95
CA PHE A 155 47.73 20.18 2.21
C PHE A 155 48.51 19.24 1.30
N ILE A 156 49.82 19.48 1.17
CA ILE A 156 50.74 18.43 0.73
C ILE A 156 51.23 17.76 2.01
N ASP A 157 50.60 16.64 2.37
CA ASP A 157 50.85 15.90 3.61
C ASP A 157 50.89 14.37 3.43
N GLY A 158 50.98 13.91 2.18
CA GLY A 158 50.98 12.49 1.83
C GLY A 158 49.60 11.87 1.95
N SER A 159 48.52 12.63 1.79
CA SER A 159 47.14 12.14 1.87
C SER A 159 46.86 11.01 0.86
N PHE A 160 47.52 11.03 -0.31
CA PHE A 160 47.45 9.91 -1.27
C PHE A 160 48.15 8.62 -0.78
N VAL A 161 49.04 8.71 0.21
CA VAL A 161 49.80 7.60 0.85
C VAL A 161 49.30 7.28 2.27
N TYR A 162 48.51 8.15 2.90
CA TYR A 162 48.15 8.04 4.32
C TYR A 162 46.64 8.17 4.59
N GLY A 163 45.88 8.56 3.56
CA GLY A 163 44.43 8.75 3.57
C GLY A 163 43.95 9.96 4.39
N PRO A 164 42.72 10.45 4.13
CA PRO A 164 42.20 11.67 4.75
C PRO A 164 41.57 11.49 6.14
N SER A 165 41.77 10.36 6.85
CA SER A 165 41.26 10.18 8.22
C SER A 165 41.85 8.98 8.97
N ILE A 166 42.03 9.11 10.30
CA ILE A 166 42.66 8.08 11.16
C ILE A 166 41.96 6.71 11.18
N VAL A 167 40.62 6.66 11.07
CA VAL A 167 39.86 5.38 11.01
C VAL A 167 40.24 4.63 9.75
N ARG A 168 40.30 5.36 8.64
CA ARG A 168 40.78 4.87 7.37
C ARG A 168 42.27 4.50 7.55
N THR A 169 43.15 5.41 7.99
CA THR A 169 44.62 5.20 8.09
C THR A 169 45.01 3.91 8.82
N ASN A 170 44.22 3.48 9.83
CA ASN A 170 44.47 2.24 10.57
C ASN A 170 44.17 0.94 9.80
N PHE A 171 43.37 0.96 8.72
CA PHE A 171 42.95 -0.23 7.97
C PHE A 171 44.04 -0.85 7.09
N LEU A 172 44.85 -0.05 6.36
CA LEU A 172 45.99 -0.57 5.58
C LEU A 172 47.32 -0.54 6.37
N ARG A 173 47.23 -0.73 7.70
CA ARG A 173 48.40 -0.96 8.56
C ARG A 173 48.63 -2.44 8.70
N GLN A 174 49.87 -2.89 8.50
CA GLN A 174 50.24 -4.18 9.07
C GLN A 174 50.38 -4.02 10.59
N ASP A 175 49.73 -4.92 11.31
CA ASP A 175 49.58 -4.82 12.76
C ASP A 175 50.94 -4.96 13.46
N ARG A 176 51.32 -3.93 14.24
CA ARG A 176 52.54 -3.87 15.09
C ARG A 176 53.92 -3.90 14.40
N THR A 177 54.02 -3.96 13.07
CA THR A 177 55.33 -4.03 12.37
C THR A 177 55.92 -2.69 11.97
N GLY A 178 55.11 -1.61 11.94
CA GLY A 178 55.52 -0.30 11.42
C GLY A 178 55.29 -0.13 9.90
N HIS A 179 54.94 -1.21 9.19
CA HIS A 179 54.81 -1.21 7.73
C HIS A 179 53.34 -1.12 7.26
N LEU A 180 53.19 -0.74 5.99
CA LEU A 180 51.94 -0.87 5.24
C LEU A 180 51.51 -2.34 5.24
N ALA A 181 50.20 -2.63 5.21
CA ALA A 181 49.73 -3.97 4.85
C ALA A 181 50.23 -4.32 3.44
N SER A 182 50.62 -5.57 3.18
CA SER A 182 51.21 -6.05 1.91
C SER A 182 50.43 -7.26 1.37
N GLY A 183 49.90 -7.17 0.15
CA GLY A 183 48.90 -8.11 -0.37
C GLY A 183 49.31 -8.96 -1.57
N ASP A 184 50.54 -8.78 -2.05
CA ASP A 184 51.08 -9.56 -3.16
C ASP A 184 51.76 -10.85 -2.68
N SER A 185 51.89 -11.84 -3.56
CA SER A 185 52.50 -13.13 -3.24
C SER A 185 54.01 -13.08 -2.95
N TRP A 186 54.68 -11.97 -3.24
CA TRP A 186 56.11 -11.76 -2.95
C TRP A 186 56.34 -10.92 -1.69
N GLY A 187 55.30 -10.31 -1.11
CA GLY A 187 55.43 -9.31 -0.04
C GLY A 187 56.20 -8.04 -0.46
N LYS A 188 56.28 -7.77 -1.77
CA LYS A 188 57.04 -6.67 -2.36
C LYS A 188 56.25 -5.36 -2.40
N TYR A 189 54.91 -5.42 -2.32
CA TYR A 189 54.02 -4.30 -2.57
C TYR A 189 52.90 -4.18 -1.52
N PRO A 190 52.40 -2.96 -1.23
CA PRO A 190 51.28 -2.78 -0.31
C PRO A 190 49.99 -3.48 -0.79
N GLU A 191 49.08 -3.77 0.15
CA GLU A 191 47.78 -4.37 -0.15
C GLU A 191 47.01 -3.53 -1.18
N PRO A 192 46.30 -4.17 -2.13
CA PRO A 192 45.49 -3.47 -3.13
C PRO A 192 44.55 -2.46 -2.47
N ASN A 193 44.76 -1.18 -2.78
CA ASN A 193 44.14 -0.06 -2.10
C ASN A 193 42.72 0.22 -2.63
N VAL A 194 41.82 -0.77 -2.47
CA VAL A 194 40.47 -0.76 -3.08
C VAL A 194 39.61 0.45 -2.66
N ASP A 195 39.94 1.07 -1.52
CA ASP A 195 39.14 2.10 -0.85
C ASP A 195 39.92 3.39 -0.44
N ARG A 196 41.14 3.66 -0.96
CA ARG A 196 42.06 4.83 -0.73
C ARG A 196 42.74 4.96 0.68
N LEU A 197 44.09 4.95 0.76
CA LEU A 197 45.00 4.83 1.98
C LEU A 197 46.52 4.72 1.61
N PRO A 198 47.56 4.30 2.43
CA PRO A 198 47.72 3.73 3.82
C PRO A 198 47.99 4.54 5.18
N TYR A 199 49.25 4.73 5.69
CA TYR A 199 49.70 4.57 7.13
C TYR A 199 49.99 5.81 8.05
N MET A 200 50.34 5.61 9.35
CA MET A 200 50.84 6.62 10.33
C MET A 200 52.28 6.37 10.83
N MET A 201 53.26 7.16 10.36
CA MET A 201 54.41 7.63 11.15
C MET A 201 54.76 9.04 10.66
N TYR A 202 54.04 10.04 11.17
CA TYR A 202 54.13 11.41 10.68
C TYR A 202 54.58 12.38 11.78
N PRO A 203 55.49 13.33 11.49
CA PRO A 203 56.26 13.48 10.27
C PRO A 203 57.54 12.62 10.30
N SER A 204 57.75 11.81 9.27
CA SER A 204 59.09 11.36 8.89
C SER A 204 59.67 12.29 7.83
N ILE A 205 60.96 12.14 7.51
CA ILE A 205 61.60 12.84 6.38
C ILE A 205 60.89 12.45 5.07
N ASP A 206 60.60 11.15 4.90
CA ASP A 206 59.92 10.56 3.74
C ASP A 206 58.55 11.21 3.48
N GLY A 207 57.74 11.37 4.53
CA GLY A 207 56.43 12.02 4.46
C GLY A 207 56.44 13.51 4.09
N LYS A 208 57.63 14.13 3.97
CA LYS A 208 57.84 15.51 3.50
C LYS A 208 58.72 15.63 2.25
N MET A 209 59.21 14.52 1.68
CA MET A 209 59.88 14.55 0.37
C MET A 209 58.89 14.97 -0.74
N SER A 210 57.61 14.60 -0.61
CA SER A 210 56.51 15.01 -1.48
C SER A 210 56.38 16.54 -1.56
N ASN A 211 56.42 17.24 -0.42
CA ASN A 211 56.38 18.71 -0.35
C ASN A 211 57.48 19.35 -1.20
N LYS A 212 58.71 18.81 -1.14
CA LYS A 212 59.83 19.30 -1.96
C LYS A 212 59.61 19.02 -3.43
N ILE A 213 59.33 17.76 -3.80
CA ILE A 213 59.27 17.33 -5.21
C ILE A 213 58.12 18.03 -5.94
N ILE A 214 56.95 18.14 -5.30
CA ILE A 214 55.79 18.81 -5.90
C ILE A 214 56.06 20.31 -6.07
N MET A 215 56.53 21.00 -5.03
CA MET A 215 56.67 22.46 -5.04
C MET A 215 57.90 22.97 -5.81
N TYR A 216 59.01 22.23 -5.78
CA TYR A 216 60.32 22.72 -6.25
C TYR A 216 60.92 21.95 -7.43
N ASP A 217 60.43 20.76 -7.77
CA ASP A 217 60.87 20.02 -8.97
C ASP A 217 59.78 20.04 -10.06
N TRP A 218 58.56 19.59 -9.73
CA TRP A 218 57.46 19.41 -10.69
C TRP A 218 56.73 20.71 -11.07
N LEU A 219 56.32 21.51 -10.07
CA LEU A 219 55.55 22.74 -10.29
C LEU A 219 56.29 23.82 -11.12
N PRO A 220 57.60 24.10 -10.93
CA PRO A 220 58.29 25.09 -11.75
C PRO A 220 58.38 24.67 -13.21
N ASP A 221 58.61 23.38 -13.49
CA ASP A 221 58.60 22.86 -14.86
C ASP A 221 57.20 22.99 -15.46
N LEU A 222 56.14 22.51 -14.79
CA LEU A 222 54.75 22.58 -15.28
C LEU A 222 54.39 23.99 -15.78
N LEU A 223 54.74 24.99 -14.98
CA LEU A 223 54.38 26.38 -15.19
C LEU A 223 55.42 27.19 -15.99
N GLY A 224 56.57 26.61 -16.31
CA GLY A 224 57.68 27.31 -16.98
C GLY A 224 58.15 28.57 -16.25
N VAL A 225 58.05 28.63 -14.91
CA VAL A 225 58.42 29.79 -14.09
C VAL A 225 59.04 29.39 -12.76
N GLY A 226 60.06 30.15 -12.31
CA GLY A 226 60.72 29.94 -11.03
C GLY A 226 59.82 30.25 -9.83
N ILE A 227 59.94 29.42 -8.79
CA ILE A 227 59.18 29.54 -7.54
C ILE A 227 59.87 30.53 -6.59
N LYS A 228 59.09 31.41 -5.95
CA LYS A 228 59.57 32.37 -4.97
C LYS A 228 60.08 31.67 -3.71
N PRO A 229 61.20 32.10 -3.10
CA PRO A 229 61.66 31.59 -1.82
C PRO A 229 60.56 31.56 -0.75
N TYR A 230 60.61 30.58 0.14
CA TYR A 230 59.71 30.52 1.30
C TYR A 230 60.03 31.65 2.29
N THR A 231 59.00 32.28 2.85
CA THR A 231 59.14 33.46 3.75
C THR A 231 58.68 33.21 5.18
N GLY A 232 58.33 31.97 5.53
CA GLY A 232 57.75 31.59 6.81
C GLY A 232 56.24 31.31 6.73
N TYR A 233 55.72 30.70 7.80
CA TYR A 233 54.31 30.32 7.90
C TYR A 233 53.39 31.53 8.13
N ARG A 234 52.21 31.51 7.50
CA ARG A 234 51.24 32.62 7.51
C ARG A 234 49.88 32.14 8.01
N SER A 235 49.69 32.15 9.32
CA SER A 235 48.44 31.77 10.00
C SER A 235 47.18 32.54 9.58
N SER A 236 47.32 33.68 8.90
CA SER A 236 46.20 34.47 8.34
C SER A 236 45.81 34.08 6.90
N LEU A 237 46.41 33.03 6.33
CA LEU A 237 46.21 32.61 4.94
C LEU A 237 45.39 31.32 4.88
N GLU A 238 44.39 31.27 4.01
CA GLU A 238 43.53 30.10 3.83
C GLU A 238 44.13 29.15 2.75
N PRO A 239 44.62 27.95 3.13
CA PRO A 239 45.25 27.00 2.21
C PRO A 239 44.25 26.23 1.33
N GLY A 240 42.95 26.32 1.63
CA GLY A 240 41.91 25.51 1.00
C GLY A 240 41.88 25.61 -0.53
N ILE A 241 41.46 24.52 -1.17
CA ILE A 241 41.40 24.44 -2.64
C ILE A 241 40.30 25.34 -3.19
N SER A 242 40.66 26.17 -4.16
CA SER A 242 39.71 27.05 -4.83
C SER A 242 38.89 26.31 -5.90
N SER A 243 37.61 26.66 -6.01
CA SER A 243 36.68 26.03 -6.96
C SER A 243 37.13 26.14 -8.44
N VAL A 244 37.83 27.22 -8.80
CA VAL A 244 38.38 27.42 -10.15
C VAL A 244 39.65 26.59 -10.39
N PHE A 245 40.47 26.35 -9.37
CA PHE A 245 41.63 25.47 -9.48
C PHE A 245 41.17 24.04 -9.78
N ASP A 246 40.25 23.49 -8.99
CA ASP A 246 39.82 22.10 -9.10
C ASP A 246 39.03 21.80 -10.38
N ALA A 247 38.00 22.60 -10.69
CA ALA A 247 37.13 22.32 -11.84
C ALA A 247 37.66 22.82 -13.20
N ALA A 248 38.76 23.57 -13.23
CA ALA A 248 39.35 24.05 -14.48
C ALA A 248 40.88 23.97 -14.51
N ALA A 249 41.59 24.72 -13.68
CA ALA A 249 43.02 24.97 -13.92
C ALA A 249 43.90 23.72 -13.78
N ILE A 250 43.70 22.89 -12.75
CA ILE A 250 44.51 21.67 -12.56
C ILE A 250 44.24 20.61 -13.64
N LYS A 251 43.08 20.68 -14.30
CA LYS A 251 42.70 19.75 -15.39
C LYS A 251 43.48 19.99 -16.69
N TYR A 252 44.27 21.07 -16.77
CA TYR A 252 45.30 21.28 -17.82
C TYR A 252 46.18 20.03 -18.05
N ILE A 253 46.52 19.30 -16.99
CA ILE A 253 47.38 18.11 -17.02
C ILE A 253 46.86 17.03 -17.97
N MET A 254 45.54 17.00 -18.27
CA MET A 254 44.93 16.08 -19.24
C MET A 254 45.55 16.14 -20.64
N THR A 255 46.12 17.28 -21.06
CA THR A 255 46.75 17.41 -22.40
C THR A 255 48.11 16.72 -22.51
N LEU A 256 48.74 16.36 -21.38
CA LEU A 256 50.09 15.77 -21.35
C LEU A 256 50.06 14.24 -21.34
N VAL A 257 48.88 13.64 -21.17
CA VAL A 257 48.73 12.20 -20.88
C VAL A 257 48.77 11.38 -22.18
N PRO A 258 49.72 10.45 -22.37
CA PRO A 258 49.80 9.61 -23.56
C PRO A 258 48.63 8.62 -23.66
N SER A 259 48.38 8.13 -24.88
CA SER A 259 47.36 7.10 -25.16
C SER A 259 47.69 5.73 -24.54
N ALA A 260 48.92 5.51 -24.07
CA ALA A 260 49.40 4.25 -23.54
C ALA A 260 50.41 4.44 -22.39
N ILE A 261 50.73 3.34 -21.72
CA ILE A 261 51.85 3.21 -20.80
C ILE A 261 52.79 2.15 -21.35
N THR A 262 54.02 2.55 -21.66
CA THR A 262 55.08 1.62 -22.08
C THR A 262 55.58 0.78 -20.90
N ARG A 263 55.95 -0.47 -21.18
CA ARG A 263 56.78 -1.32 -20.30
C ARG A 263 58.17 -1.43 -20.93
N ARG A 264 59.24 -1.17 -20.19
CA ARG A 264 60.62 -1.24 -20.71
C ARG A 264 61.48 -2.18 -19.87
N ASN A 265 62.39 -2.91 -20.51
CA ASN A 265 63.42 -3.70 -19.83
C ASN A 265 64.76 -2.96 -19.69
N ASN A 266 65.65 -3.52 -18.86
CA ASN A 266 67.02 -3.08 -18.62
C ASN A 266 67.84 -2.89 -19.91
N ASN A 267 67.53 -3.65 -20.98
CA ASN A 267 68.18 -3.57 -22.29
C ASN A 267 67.61 -2.46 -23.20
N CYS A 268 66.98 -1.43 -22.62
CA CYS A 268 66.34 -0.30 -23.31
C CYS A 268 65.30 -0.66 -24.39
N LYS A 269 64.63 -1.82 -24.29
CA LYS A 269 63.58 -2.24 -25.25
C LYS A 269 62.20 -2.24 -24.61
N SER A 270 61.19 -1.83 -25.38
CA SER A 270 59.79 -2.03 -24.98
C SER A 270 59.46 -3.53 -24.87
N ILE A 271 58.58 -3.86 -23.94
CA ILE A 271 58.01 -5.18 -23.73
C ILE A 271 56.58 -5.15 -24.27
N SER A 272 56.27 -6.01 -25.24
CA SER A 272 54.94 -6.08 -25.83
C SER A 272 53.89 -6.57 -24.84
N TRP A 273 52.67 -6.02 -24.95
CA TRP A 273 51.50 -6.44 -24.18
C TRP A 273 50.40 -6.88 -25.17
N ASP A 274 49.93 -8.12 -25.01
CA ASP A 274 49.03 -8.82 -25.94
C ASP A 274 49.31 -8.50 -27.43
N ASN A 275 50.53 -8.80 -27.87
CA ASN A 275 51.04 -8.57 -29.23
C ASN A 275 51.18 -7.10 -29.69
N HIS A 276 50.73 -6.12 -28.91
CA HIS A 276 50.89 -4.68 -29.17
C HIS A 276 52.14 -4.11 -28.46
N LYS A 277 52.60 -2.91 -28.84
CA LYS A 277 53.88 -2.36 -28.33
C LYS A 277 53.88 -1.86 -26.88
N ALA A 278 52.72 -1.55 -26.32
CA ALA A 278 52.52 -1.01 -24.98
C ALA A 278 51.07 -1.19 -24.51
N VAL A 279 50.77 -0.82 -23.27
CA VAL A 279 49.46 -0.99 -22.64
C VAL A 279 48.57 0.23 -22.94
N ARG A 280 47.47 0.06 -23.68
CA ARG A 280 46.54 1.16 -24.00
C ARG A 280 45.78 1.65 -22.75
N LEU A 281 45.60 2.96 -22.59
CA LEU A 281 44.92 3.52 -21.41
C LEU A 281 43.44 3.13 -21.31
N CYS A 282 42.69 3.29 -22.39
CA CYS A 282 41.25 3.00 -22.41
C CYS A 282 40.91 1.55 -21.99
N ASN A 283 41.81 0.57 -22.21
CA ASN A 283 41.60 -0.82 -21.83
C ASN A 283 42.30 -1.21 -20.50
N SER A 284 43.03 -0.30 -19.86
CA SER A 284 43.73 -0.53 -18.58
C SER A 284 43.15 0.23 -17.37
N TYR A 285 42.27 1.23 -17.57
CA TYR A 285 41.51 1.87 -16.48
C TYR A 285 40.82 0.82 -15.58
N PHE A 286 41.02 0.94 -14.27
CA PHE A 286 40.54 0.00 -13.23
C PHE A 286 41.00 -1.47 -13.37
N ASN A 287 41.97 -1.75 -14.25
CA ASN A 287 42.56 -3.07 -14.49
C ASN A 287 44.08 -3.10 -14.15
N SER A 288 44.60 -2.05 -13.52
CA SER A 288 46.03 -1.83 -13.26
C SER A 288 46.71 -2.96 -12.50
N GLN A 289 46.04 -3.59 -11.52
CA GLN A 289 46.62 -4.67 -10.72
C GLN A 289 47.01 -5.88 -11.57
N ASN A 290 46.20 -6.28 -12.56
CA ASN A 290 46.50 -7.41 -13.45
C ASN A 290 47.67 -7.14 -14.39
N ILE A 291 47.95 -5.86 -14.67
CA ILE A 291 49.06 -5.42 -15.53
C ILE A 291 50.36 -5.33 -14.69
N LEU A 292 50.29 -4.72 -13.50
CA LEU A 292 51.41 -4.54 -12.58
C LEU A 292 51.91 -5.89 -12.02
N LEU A 293 51.02 -6.73 -11.50
CA LEU A 293 51.36 -8.02 -10.89
C LEU A 293 51.53 -9.16 -11.92
N SER A 294 51.54 -8.85 -13.22
CA SER A 294 51.73 -9.87 -14.28
C SER A 294 53.13 -10.51 -14.25
N ARG A 295 54.11 -9.82 -13.64
CA ARG A 295 55.54 -10.14 -13.53
C ARG A 295 56.06 -9.53 -12.21
N GLU A 296 57.04 -10.16 -11.56
CA GLU A 296 57.59 -9.69 -10.27
C GLU A 296 58.11 -8.24 -10.34
N ASP A 297 58.75 -7.87 -11.45
CA ASP A 297 59.33 -6.55 -11.70
C ASP A 297 58.43 -5.67 -12.58
N GLY A 298 57.12 -5.93 -12.62
CA GLY A 298 56.16 -5.20 -13.45
C GLY A 298 56.00 -3.71 -13.08
N VAL A 299 56.32 -3.33 -11.85
CA VAL A 299 56.38 -1.93 -11.40
C VAL A 299 57.63 -1.25 -11.96
N GLU A 300 58.81 -1.87 -11.81
CA GLU A 300 60.07 -1.39 -12.38
C GLU A 300 59.99 -1.24 -13.90
N GLU A 301 59.40 -2.22 -14.61
CA GLU A 301 59.18 -2.17 -16.06
C GLU A 301 58.32 -0.96 -16.50
N ILE A 302 57.31 -0.59 -15.70
CA ILE A 302 56.40 0.52 -15.99
C ILE A 302 57.05 1.87 -15.63
N ILE A 303 57.77 1.99 -14.52
CA ILE A 303 58.54 3.20 -14.18
C ILE A 303 59.59 3.44 -15.26
N MET A 304 60.39 2.43 -15.60
CA MET A 304 61.37 2.50 -16.70
C MET A 304 60.73 2.88 -18.05
N GLY A 305 59.49 2.45 -18.30
CA GLY A 305 58.72 2.83 -19.49
C GLY A 305 58.32 4.30 -19.45
N MET A 306 57.52 4.72 -18.47
CA MET A 306 56.99 6.08 -18.35
C MET A 306 58.07 7.17 -18.26
N VAL A 307 59.23 6.85 -17.68
CA VAL A 307 60.38 7.76 -17.55
C VAL A 307 61.20 7.86 -18.84
N SER A 308 61.07 6.89 -19.76
CA SER A 308 61.70 6.94 -21.10
C SER A 308 60.72 7.32 -22.22
N GLU A 309 59.41 7.24 -21.99
CA GLU A 309 58.35 7.66 -22.91
C GLU A 309 58.10 9.17 -22.82
N SER A 310 57.85 9.82 -23.96
CA SER A 310 57.49 11.26 -23.98
C SER A 310 56.02 11.48 -23.63
N ALA A 311 55.72 12.56 -22.89
CA ALA A 311 54.35 13.07 -22.74
C ALA A 311 53.78 13.57 -24.08
N GLU A 312 52.46 13.74 -24.14
CA GLU A 312 51.77 14.45 -25.23
C GLU A 312 52.07 15.96 -25.21
N LYS A 313 51.58 16.69 -26.22
CA LYS A 313 51.84 18.11 -26.40
C LYS A 313 51.07 19.01 -25.44
N GLU A 314 51.71 20.10 -25.08
CA GLU A 314 51.11 21.32 -24.56
C GLU A 314 50.30 22.04 -25.66
N ASP A 315 49.18 21.45 -26.10
CA ASP A 315 48.25 22.10 -27.02
C ASP A 315 46.77 21.93 -26.60
N LEU A 316 45.86 21.67 -27.53
CA LEU A 316 44.43 21.45 -27.28
C LEU A 316 44.01 19.99 -27.48
N ASN A 317 44.81 19.18 -28.16
CA ASN A 317 44.47 17.81 -28.51
C ASN A 317 44.56 16.93 -27.26
N ILE A 318 43.42 16.36 -26.87
CA ILE A 318 43.36 15.38 -25.78
C ILE A 318 43.15 14.00 -26.40
N VAL A 319 43.98 13.04 -25.98
CA VAL A 319 43.95 11.66 -26.48
C VAL A 319 42.57 11.03 -26.34
N GLU A 320 42.17 10.18 -27.30
CA GLU A 320 40.82 9.60 -27.31
C GLU A 320 40.51 8.79 -26.04
N ASP A 321 41.53 8.21 -25.39
CA ASP A 321 41.45 7.52 -24.10
C ASP A 321 40.84 8.37 -22.98
N ILE A 322 40.95 9.70 -23.08
CA ILE A 322 40.38 10.68 -22.15
C ILE A 322 39.17 11.40 -22.79
N GLN A 323 39.26 11.74 -24.08
CA GLN A 323 38.26 12.56 -24.78
C GLN A 323 36.98 11.80 -25.19
N SER A 324 37.02 10.47 -25.37
CA SER A 324 35.82 9.70 -25.74
C SER A 324 35.78 8.26 -25.22
N LYS A 325 36.92 7.68 -24.85
CA LYS A 325 37.06 6.29 -24.39
C LYS A 325 37.44 6.20 -22.90
N PHE A 326 37.29 7.29 -22.14
CA PHE A 326 37.54 7.28 -20.70
C PHE A 326 36.56 6.33 -20.01
N TYR A 327 36.99 5.66 -18.95
CA TYR A 327 36.17 4.66 -18.27
C TYR A 327 34.91 5.27 -17.64
N GLY A 328 33.75 4.69 -17.94
CA GLY A 328 32.48 5.00 -17.29
C GLY A 328 32.08 3.88 -16.32
N PRO A 329 31.88 4.16 -15.01
CA PRO A 329 31.60 3.12 -14.02
C PRO A 329 30.12 2.72 -13.90
N LEU A 330 29.18 3.50 -14.48
CA LEU A 330 27.78 3.50 -14.04
C LEU A 330 26.77 3.43 -15.19
N HIS A 331 26.62 4.48 -16.00
CA HIS A 331 25.59 4.47 -17.06
C HIS A 331 26.06 3.85 -18.38
N PHE A 332 27.31 4.12 -18.77
CA PHE A 332 27.94 3.58 -19.98
C PHE A 332 29.37 3.17 -19.66
N SER A 333 29.91 2.20 -20.40
CA SER A 333 31.29 1.72 -20.24
C SER A 333 32.35 2.76 -20.60
N ARG A 334 31.98 3.78 -21.40
CA ARG A 334 32.84 4.86 -21.88
C ARG A 334 32.16 6.22 -21.71
N HIS A 335 32.90 7.25 -21.33
CA HIS A 335 32.46 8.65 -21.26
C HIS A 335 33.51 9.60 -21.86
N ASP A 336 33.13 10.87 -22.05
CA ASP A 336 34.00 11.97 -22.48
C ASP A 336 34.42 12.80 -21.24
N PHE A 337 35.67 12.66 -20.79
CA PHE A 337 36.13 13.34 -19.57
C PHE A 337 36.29 14.86 -19.75
N VAL A 338 36.46 15.33 -20.99
CA VAL A 338 36.55 16.76 -21.33
C VAL A 338 35.17 17.41 -21.21
N ALA A 339 34.12 16.77 -21.75
CA ALA A 339 32.75 17.23 -21.61
C ALA A 339 32.27 17.17 -20.15
N GLN A 340 32.65 16.14 -19.40
CA GLN A 340 32.38 16.04 -17.96
C GLN A 340 33.12 17.15 -17.18
N THR A 341 34.34 17.53 -17.56
CA THR A 341 35.10 18.66 -16.97
C THR A 341 34.43 20.00 -17.25
N ILE A 342 34.02 20.28 -18.50
CA ILE A 342 33.25 21.49 -18.85
C ILE A 342 31.95 21.57 -18.04
N MET A 343 31.24 20.45 -17.87
CA MET A 343 30.05 20.40 -17.01
C MET A 343 30.37 20.56 -15.52
N ARG A 344 31.52 20.07 -15.01
CA ARG A 344 31.97 20.31 -13.62
C ARG A 344 32.19 21.80 -13.36
N GLY A 345 32.78 22.54 -14.31
CA GLY A 345 32.86 24.00 -14.24
C GLY A 345 31.48 24.69 -14.15
N ARG A 346 30.46 24.17 -14.87
CA ARG A 346 29.09 24.70 -14.82
C ARG A 346 28.34 24.30 -13.54
N ASP A 347 28.62 23.12 -12.99
CA ASP A 347 28.07 22.62 -11.72
C ASP A 347 28.64 23.38 -10.50
N TYR A 348 29.91 23.78 -10.57
CA TYR A 348 30.60 24.62 -9.56
C TYR A 348 30.16 26.09 -9.59
N GLY A 349 29.30 26.45 -10.55
CA GLY A 349 28.88 27.83 -10.75
C GLY A 349 30.01 28.75 -11.17
N LEU A 350 30.96 28.25 -11.98
CA LEU A 350 32.06 29.10 -12.44
C LEU A 350 31.54 30.18 -13.41
N PRO A 351 31.95 31.45 -13.22
CA PRO A 351 31.58 32.55 -14.12
C PRO A 351 32.19 32.36 -15.52
N ASP A 352 32.02 33.33 -16.40
CA ASP A 352 32.71 33.33 -17.68
C ASP A 352 34.23 33.54 -17.53
N TYR A 353 34.98 33.09 -18.54
CA TYR A 353 36.43 33.23 -18.64
C TYR A 353 36.96 34.66 -18.40
N ASN A 354 36.29 35.69 -18.94
CA ASN A 354 36.73 37.08 -18.81
C ASN A 354 36.50 37.62 -17.39
N SER A 355 35.41 37.22 -16.73
CA SER A 355 35.19 37.50 -15.29
C SER A 355 36.25 36.86 -14.41
N VAL A 356 36.70 35.64 -14.70
CA VAL A 356 37.83 35.02 -13.97
C VAL A 356 39.13 35.79 -14.21
N ARG A 357 39.49 36.09 -15.48
CA ARG A 357 40.67 36.91 -15.80
C ARG A 357 40.68 38.21 -15.01
N LYS A 358 39.58 38.97 -15.03
CA LYS A 358 39.43 40.21 -14.27
C LYS A 358 39.61 40.02 -12.75
N ALA A 359 39.08 38.94 -12.19
CA ALA A 359 39.17 38.66 -10.75
C ALA A 359 40.60 38.31 -10.29
N VAL A 360 41.40 37.65 -11.13
CA VAL A 360 42.84 37.40 -10.87
C VAL A 360 43.75 38.57 -11.27
N GLY A 361 43.17 39.74 -11.62
CA GLY A 361 43.91 40.96 -11.97
C GLY A 361 44.38 41.06 -13.43
N LEU A 362 44.04 40.08 -14.27
CA LEU A 362 44.35 40.10 -15.70
C LEU A 362 43.38 40.98 -16.48
N LYS A 363 43.84 41.46 -17.64
CA LYS A 363 42.98 42.18 -18.59
C LYS A 363 42.01 41.19 -19.26
N PRO A 364 40.70 41.53 -19.37
CA PRO A 364 39.78 40.76 -20.20
C PRO A 364 40.13 40.94 -21.68
N VAL A 365 39.88 39.91 -22.49
CA VAL A 365 40.04 39.95 -23.95
C VAL A 365 38.79 40.52 -24.62
N SER A 366 38.97 41.25 -25.71
CA SER A 366 37.89 41.88 -26.48
C SER A 366 37.51 41.10 -27.75
N THR A 367 38.44 40.31 -28.30
CA THR A 367 38.24 39.46 -29.48
C THR A 367 38.78 38.05 -29.25
N TRP A 368 38.31 37.06 -29.99
CA TRP A 368 38.77 35.66 -29.87
C TRP A 368 40.27 35.52 -30.15
N ALA A 369 40.80 36.24 -31.14
CA ALA A 369 42.22 36.22 -31.51
C ALA A 369 43.17 36.78 -30.43
N GLU A 370 42.67 37.57 -29.47
CA GLU A 370 43.47 38.06 -28.33
C GLU A 370 43.74 36.98 -27.27
N ILE A 371 42.97 35.88 -27.24
CA ILE A 371 43.16 34.79 -26.27
C ILE A 371 44.54 34.15 -26.44
N ASN A 372 44.96 33.92 -27.70
CA ASN A 372 46.28 33.39 -28.01
C ASN A 372 46.72 33.85 -29.41
N VAL A 373 47.52 34.91 -29.41
CA VAL A 373 48.02 35.59 -30.63
C VAL A 373 49.00 34.72 -31.42
N GLU A 374 49.59 33.69 -30.82
CA GLU A 374 50.46 32.73 -31.52
C GLU A 374 49.63 31.63 -32.20
N LEU A 375 48.69 31.02 -31.45
CA LEU A 375 47.75 30.03 -32.00
C LEU A 375 46.91 30.63 -33.15
N ASN A 376 46.51 31.90 -33.05
CA ASN A 376 45.77 32.57 -34.13
C ASN A 376 46.62 32.81 -35.40
N LYS A 377 47.96 32.80 -35.31
CA LYS A 377 48.84 32.87 -36.48
C LYS A 377 49.11 31.51 -37.11
N THR A 378 49.13 30.44 -36.30
CA THR A 378 49.45 29.08 -36.77
C THR A 378 48.21 28.30 -37.19
N ASN A 379 47.07 28.51 -36.53
CA ASN A 379 45.80 27.85 -36.81
C ASN A 379 44.58 28.73 -36.45
N PRO A 380 44.25 29.76 -37.27
CA PRO A 380 43.12 30.66 -37.03
C PRO A 380 41.74 29.97 -37.09
N GLU A 381 41.63 28.82 -37.77
CA GLU A 381 40.37 28.06 -37.91
C GLU A 381 39.81 27.60 -36.56
N ILE A 382 40.68 27.43 -35.55
CA ILE A 382 40.25 27.15 -34.17
C ILE A 382 39.39 28.30 -33.64
N PHE A 383 39.83 29.56 -33.77
CA PHE A 383 39.08 30.70 -33.24
C PHE A 383 37.78 30.94 -34.00
N VAL A 384 37.77 30.73 -35.32
CA VAL A 384 36.53 30.70 -36.12
C VAL A 384 35.57 29.60 -35.62
N THR A 385 36.10 28.44 -35.26
CA THR A 385 35.30 27.32 -34.72
C THR A 385 34.74 27.63 -33.33
N VAL A 386 35.55 28.18 -32.41
CA VAL A 386 35.12 28.61 -31.07
C VAL A 386 34.04 29.70 -31.19
N GLU A 387 34.24 30.69 -32.05
CA GLU A 387 33.29 31.79 -32.29
C GLU A 387 31.94 31.28 -32.80
N ASN A 388 31.93 30.38 -33.79
CA ASN A 388 30.70 29.78 -34.31
C ASN A 388 29.92 28.98 -33.24
N ILE A 389 30.63 28.36 -32.28
CA ILE A 389 30.04 27.50 -31.25
C ILE A 389 29.53 28.31 -30.04
N TYR A 390 30.31 29.29 -29.55
CA TYR A 390 29.96 30.09 -28.36
C TYR A 390 29.23 31.40 -28.69
N LYS A 391 29.42 31.96 -29.89
CA LYS A 391 28.87 33.22 -30.43
C LYS A 391 29.29 34.51 -29.71
N GLU A 392 29.44 34.47 -28.39
CA GLU A 392 29.85 35.61 -27.57
C GLU A 392 30.88 35.18 -26.52
N LEU A 393 31.95 35.97 -26.34
CA LEU A 393 33.00 35.73 -25.34
C LEU A 393 32.46 35.57 -23.91
N LYS A 394 31.34 36.24 -23.57
CA LYS A 394 30.65 36.13 -22.26
C LYS A 394 30.14 34.72 -21.94
N HIS A 395 30.08 33.83 -22.94
CA HIS A 395 29.61 32.45 -22.76
C HIS A 395 30.77 31.44 -22.67
N LEU A 396 32.02 31.85 -22.90
CA LEU A 396 33.19 30.97 -22.86
C LEU A 396 33.40 30.39 -21.44
N ASP A 397 33.38 29.05 -21.34
CA ASP A 397 33.67 28.33 -20.10
C ASP A 397 35.16 28.49 -19.71
N VAL A 398 35.43 28.67 -18.41
CA VAL A 398 36.78 28.95 -17.88
C VAL A 398 37.81 27.91 -18.31
N PHE A 399 37.46 26.62 -18.26
CA PHE A 399 38.34 25.54 -18.70
C PHE A 399 38.75 25.69 -20.17
N VAL A 400 37.79 26.00 -21.05
CA VAL A 400 38.01 26.09 -22.49
C VAL A 400 38.84 27.33 -22.83
N GLY A 401 38.57 28.46 -22.18
CA GLY A 401 39.38 29.67 -22.35
C GLY A 401 40.82 29.51 -21.85
N GLY A 402 41.02 28.92 -20.67
CA GLY A 402 42.36 28.66 -20.14
C GLY A 402 43.17 27.64 -20.95
N MET A 403 42.49 26.65 -21.56
CA MET A 403 43.12 25.75 -22.53
C MET A 403 43.50 26.46 -23.84
N LEU A 404 42.66 27.39 -24.34
CA LEU A 404 42.99 28.20 -25.53
C LEU A 404 44.20 29.12 -25.33
N GLU A 405 44.47 29.57 -24.09
CA GLU A 405 45.70 30.30 -23.74
C GLU A 405 46.98 29.43 -23.72
N THR A 406 46.90 28.11 -23.92
CA THR A 406 48.05 27.20 -23.84
C THR A 406 49.15 27.55 -24.85
N THR A 407 50.40 27.44 -24.42
CA THR A 407 51.58 27.71 -25.24
C THR A 407 52.52 26.51 -25.23
N PRO A 408 53.47 26.40 -26.17
CA PRO A 408 54.57 25.43 -26.06
C PRO A 408 55.35 25.53 -24.74
N SER A 409 55.35 26.68 -24.05
CA SER A 409 55.99 26.87 -22.73
C SER A 409 55.16 26.34 -21.53
N GLY A 410 54.05 25.66 -21.79
CA GLY A 410 53.09 25.22 -20.77
C GLY A 410 51.84 26.11 -20.69
N PRO A 411 51.12 26.09 -19.54
CA PRO A 411 49.78 26.65 -19.43
C PRO A 411 49.77 28.16 -19.60
N GLY A 412 48.64 28.66 -20.09
CA GLY A 412 48.39 30.08 -20.31
C GLY A 412 48.43 30.93 -19.04
N GLU A 413 48.48 32.25 -19.22
CA GLU A 413 48.60 33.26 -18.17
C GLU A 413 47.59 33.06 -17.02
N LEU A 414 46.33 32.80 -17.37
CA LEU A 414 45.23 32.58 -16.42
C LEU A 414 45.46 31.34 -15.54
N PHE A 415 45.68 30.18 -16.17
CA PHE A 415 45.93 28.94 -15.44
C PHE A 415 47.24 28.99 -14.66
N ARG A 416 48.29 29.61 -15.23
CA ARG A 416 49.60 29.79 -14.58
C ARG A 416 49.47 30.59 -13.28
N ILE A 417 48.66 31.66 -13.26
CA ILE A 417 48.38 32.43 -12.03
C ILE A 417 47.54 31.61 -11.03
N ILE A 418 46.47 30.94 -11.47
CA ILE A 418 45.56 30.19 -10.57
C ILE A 418 46.27 29.01 -9.89
N ILE A 419 47.05 28.23 -10.65
CA ILE A 419 47.82 27.10 -10.12
C ILE A 419 48.88 27.61 -9.14
N LEU A 420 49.61 28.66 -9.51
CA LEU A 420 50.68 29.23 -8.68
C LEU A 420 50.15 29.87 -7.38
N ASP A 421 49.02 30.58 -7.42
CA ASP A 421 48.32 31.06 -6.21
C ASP A 421 47.95 29.90 -5.28
N GLN A 422 47.34 28.85 -5.82
CA GLN A 422 46.90 27.72 -5.01
C GLN A 422 48.06 27.04 -4.30
N PHE A 423 49.16 26.74 -4.99
CA PHE A 423 50.34 26.13 -4.37
C PHE A 423 51.07 27.06 -3.39
N TYR A 424 51.12 28.37 -3.64
CA TYR A 424 51.62 29.32 -2.63
C TYR A 424 50.72 29.38 -1.38
N ARG A 425 49.38 29.35 -1.53
CA ARG A 425 48.47 29.34 -0.37
C ARG A 425 48.56 28.05 0.43
N ILE A 426 48.74 26.91 -0.22
CA ILE A 426 48.99 25.63 0.45
C ILE A 426 50.32 25.70 1.22
N ARG A 427 51.42 26.10 0.55
CA ARG A 427 52.76 26.15 1.15
C ARG A 427 52.87 27.14 2.31
N ASP A 428 52.45 28.38 2.09
CA ASP A 428 52.59 29.46 3.07
C ASP A 428 51.53 29.34 4.19
N GLY A 429 50.42 28.62 3.94
CA GLY A 429 49.34 28.35 4.88
C GLY A 429 49.44 27.01 5.65
N ASP A 430 50.44 26.17 5.39
CA ASP A 430 50.70 24.93 6.12
C ASP A 430 51.64 25.17 7.32
N ARG A 431 51.14 24.98 8.55
CA ARG A 431 51.94 25.07 9.79
C ARG A 431 53.02 23.98 9.83
N PHE A 432 52.74 22.82 9.25
CA PHE A 432 53.64 21.68 9.21
C PHE A 432 54.52 21.67 7.95
N TRP A 433 54.62 22.78 7.19
CA TRP A 433 55.50 22.85 6.03
C TRP A 433 56.95 22.55 6.43
N PHE A 434 57.68 21.78 5.62
CA PHE A 434 58.99 21.24 6.02
C PHE A 434 60.06 22.31 6.23
N GLU A 435 59.94 23.48 5.58
CA GLU A 435 60.84 24.62 5.77
C GLU A 435 60.41 25.56 6.91
N ASN A 436 59.25 25.33 7.55
CA ASN A 436 58.81 26.14 8.68
C ASN A 436 59.59 25.74 9.94
N LYS A 437 60.45 26.63 10.43
CA LYS A 437 61.26 26.36 11.63
C LYS A 437 60.45 26.39 12.93
N ASP A 438 59.33 27.13 12.93
CA ASP A 438 58.51 27.37 14.13
C ASP A 438 57.73 26.13 14.60
N ASN A 439 57.65 25.09 13.78
CA ASN A 439 56.97 23.83 14.12
C ASN A 439 57.89 22.78 14.79
N GLY A 440 59.21 23.00 14.80
CA GLY A 440 60.20 22.12 15.42
C GLY A 440 60.35 20.73 14.79
N LEU A 441 59.84 20.50 13.57
CA LEU A 441 59.86 19.17 12.95
C LEU A 441 61.25 18.71 12.49
N PHE A 442 62.07 19.63 11.97
CA PHE A 442 63.36 19.32 11.35
C PHE A 442 64.44 20.36 11.72
N THR A 443 65.69 19.92 11.78
CA THR A 443 66.86 20.83 11.87
C THR A 443 67.14 21.48 10.52
N GLU A 444 67.94 22.55 10.50
CA GLU A 444 68.34 23.21 9.24
C GLU A 444 69.08 22.26 8.30
N GLU A 445 69.92 21.37 8.85
CA GLU A 445 70.61 20.30 8.11
C GLU A 445 69.62 19.29 7.51
N GLN A 446 68.58 18.88 8.24
CA GLN A 446 67.54 17.99 7.72
C GLN A 446 66.70 18.66 6.62
N VAL A 447 66.44 19.97 6.73
CA VAL A 447 65.77 20.73 5.65
C VAL A 447 66.64 20.83 4.40
N GLU A 448 67.96 20.96 4.55
CA GLU A 448 68.91 20.92 3.42
C GLU A 448 69.01 19.50 2.81
N GLN A 449 69.01 18.45 3.63
CA GLN A 449 68.92 17.05 3.17
C GLN A 449 67.64 16.84 2.34
N ILE A 450 66.46 17.27 2.82
CA ILE A 450 65.19 17.18 2.07
C ILE A 450 65.27 17.95 0.73
N LYS A 451 65.94 19.10 0.70
CA LYS A 451 66.14 19.90 -0.53
C LYS A 451 67.04 19.24 -1.57
N ASN A 452 67.98 18.39 -1.13
CA ASN A 452 68.90 17.69 -2.02
C ASN A 452 68.34 16.37 -2.59
N ILE A 453 67.27 15.81 -1.98
CA ILE A 453 66.63 14.57 -2.46
C ILE A 453 65.83 14.84 -3.74
N THR A 454 65.98 13.97 -4.74
CA THR A 454 65.19 13.97 -5.98
C THR A 454 64.25 12.77 -6.06
N LEU A 455 63.26 12.82 -6.94
CA LEU A 455 62.37 11.66 -7.17
C LEU A 455 63.10 10.44 -7.76
N TYR A 456 64.24 10.64 -8.45
CA TYR A 456 65.16 9.56 -8.83
C TYR A 456 65.71 8.81 -7.62
N ASP A 457 66.17 9.53 -6.60
CA ASP A 457 66.74 8.91 -5.39
C ASP A 457 65.69 8.10 -4.63
N ILE A 458 64.43 8.56 -4.61
CA ILE A 458 63.31 7.79 -4.04
C ILE A 458 63.06 6.52 -4.87
N ILE A 459 62.99 6.62 -6.20
CA ILE A 459 62.70 5.48 -7.08
C ILE A 459 63.79 4.42 -6.96
N VAL A 460 65.08 4.79 -7.01
CA VAL A 460 66.20 3.85 -6.90
C VAL A 460 66.23 3.19 -5.52
N ASN A 461 66.05 3.94 -4.43
CA ASN A 461 66.05 3.37 -3.07
C ASN A 461 64.80 2.52 -2.75
N SER A 462 63.69 2.69 -3.49
CA SER A 462 62.42 2.00 -3.24
C SER A 462 62.15 0.82 -4.19
N THR A 463 63.04 0.53 -5.13
CA THR A 463 62.84 -0.52 -6.16
C THR A 463 64.11 -1.33 -6.38
N LYS A 464 64.06 -2.38 -7.21
CA LYS A 464 65.26 -3.14 -7.61
C LYS A 464 66.02 -2.53 -8.81
N LEU A 465 65.91 -1.22 -9.05
CA LEU A 465 66.50 -0.56 -10.22
C LEU A 465 67.97 -0.17 -9.99
N ASP A 466 68.87 -0.67 -10.84
CA ASP A 466 70.25 -0.16 -10.93
C ASP A 466 70.26 1.31 -11.40
N THR A 467 71.21 2.09 -10.88
CA THR A 467 71.34 3.55 -11.11
C THR A 467 71.45 3.95 -12.57
N ASP A 468 71.97 3.05 -13.42
CA ASP A 468 72.26 3.28 -14.83
C ASP A 468 71.04 3.02 -15.74
N HIS A 469 69.89 2.62 -15.19
CA HIS A 469 68.70 2.26 -15.98
C HIS A 469 67.63 3.34 -16.13
N ILE A 470 67.72 4.44 -15.38
CA ILE A 470 66.86 5.64 -15.52
C ILE A 470 67.71 6.91 -15.40
N GLN A 471 67.29 8.01 -16.02
CA GLN A 471 67.98 9.30 -15.87
C GLN A 471 67.67 9.97 -14.52
N ARG A 472 68.58 10.83 -14.03
CA ARG A 472 68.41 11.58 -12.76
C ARG A 472 67.19 12.52 -12.75
N ASP A 473 66.87 13.13 -13.89
CA ASP A 473 65.65 13.91 -14.06
C ASP A 473 64.54 13.04 -14.66
N VAL A 474 63.74 12.43 -13.80
CA VAL A 474 62.64 11.55 -14.21
C VAL A 474 61.46 12.30 -14.86
N PHE A 475 61.47 13.64 -14.86
CA PHE A 475 60.45 14.49 -15.45
C PHE A 475 60.80 14.95 -16.87
N THR A 476 62.08 15.04 -17.23
CA THR A 476 62.52 15.49 -18.57
C THR A 476 63.25 14.42 -19.38
N VAL A 477 62.93 14.37 -20.66
CA VAL A 477 63.56 13.53 -21.70
C VAL A 477 64.80 14.26 -22.24
N SER A 478 65.98 13.90 -21.74
CA SER A 478 67.25 14.52 -22.17
C SER A 478 67.94 13.76 -23.31
N GLN A 479 68.99 14.34 -23.89
CA GLN A 479 69.86 13.64 -24.86
C GLN A 479 70.91 12.74 -24.19
N GLU A 480 71.11 12.87 -22.88
CA GLU A 480 72.10 12.13 -22.08
C GLU A 480 71.47 10.94 -21.33
N MET A 481 70.20 10.60 -21.62
CA MET A 481 69.51 9.48 -20.96
C MET A 481 70.13 8.11 -21.31
N PRO A 482 70.08 7.13 -20.39
CA PRO A 482 70.60 5.78 -20.65
C PRO A 482 69.91 5.05 -21.83
N CYS A 483 68.64 5.36 -22.07
CA CYS A 483 67.84 4.79 -23.15
C CYS A 483 67.35 5.89 -24.10
N LYS A 484 67.21 5.55 -25.39
CA LYS A 484 66.59 6.48 -26.36
C LYS A 484 65.13 6.75 -25.99
N PRO A 485 64.60 7.97 -26.21
CA PRO A 485 63.21 8.29 -25.97
C PRO A 485 62.27 7.34 -26.72
N LEU A 486 61.28 6.80 -26.01
CA LEU A 486 60.23 5.97 -26.59
C LEU A 486 59.07 6.85 -27.05
N ARG A 487 58.57 6.54 -28.24
CA ARG A 487 57.41 7.18 -28.89
C ARG A 487 56.56 6.07 -29.47
N ILE A 488 55.25 6.15 -29.27
CA ILE A 488 54.30 5.14 -29.70
C ILE A 488 53.16 5.82 -30.45
N SER A 489 52.88 5.34 -31.66
CA SER A 489 51.76 5.83 -32.46
C SER A 489 50.49 5.05 -32.13
N THR A 490 49.32 5.69 -32.23
CA THR A 490 48.02 5.07 -31.89
C THR A 490 47.68 3.86 -32.76
N SER A 491 48.29 3.75 -33.94
CA SER A 491 48.19 2.61 -34.86
C SER A 491 48.95 1.35 -34.41
N GLU A 492 49.80 1.45 -33.37
CA GLU A 492 50.64 0.35 -32.86
C GLU A 492 50.12 -0.25 -31.54
N LEU A 493 48.91 0.17 -31.15
CA LEU A 493 48.25 -0.11 -29.89
C LEU A 493 46.93 -0.87 -30.09
N GLU A 494 46.47 -1.53 -29.05
CA GLU A 494 45.17 -2.21 -29.04
C GLU A 494 44.02 -1.20 -29.28
N PRO A 495 43.01 -1.52 -30.11
CA PRO A 495 41.84 -0.67 -30.27
C PRO A 495 40.98 -0.61 -28.98
N CYS A 496 40.45 0.56 -28.67
CA CYS A 496 39.64 0.77 -27.47
C CYS A 496 38.31 -0.01 -27.49
N GLY A 497 38.02 -0.71 -26.40
CA GLY A 497 36.76 -1.46 -26.23
C GLY A 497 35.51 -0.59 -26.36
N SER A 498 34.47 -1.15 -26.99
CA SER A 498 33.30 -0.42 -27.49
C SER A 498 32.38 0.16 -26.40
N HIS A 499 31.82 1.34 -26.70
CA HIS A 499 30.82 2.01 -25.86
C HIS A 499 29.51 1.21 -25.84
N HIS A 500 29.06 0.85 -24.64
CA HIS A 500 27.78 0.20 -24.38
C HIS A 500 27.18 0.71 -23.07
N GLY A 501 25.85 0.70 -22.95
CA GLY A 501 25.15 1.04 -21.71
C GLY A 501 25.09 -0.16 -20.76
N TYR A 502 25.09 0.11 -19.45
CA TYR A 502 24.84 -0.92 -18.45
C TYR A 502 23.34 -1.07 -18.18
N ASP A 503 22.83 -2.31 -18.25
CA ASP A 503 21.48 -2.66 -17.82
C ASP A 503 21.58 -3.53 -16.55
N TYR A 504 21.26 -2.92 -15.41
CA TYR A 504 21.30 -3.57 -14.10
C TYR A 504 20.19 -4.62 -13.88
N PHE A 505 19.20 -4.67 -14.77
CA PHE A 505 18.04 -5.56 -14.67
C PHE A 505 18.06 -6.72 -15.69
N ALA A 506 19.01 -6.71 -16.62
CA ALA A 506 19.19 -7.74 -17.64
C ALA A 506 19.24 -9.16 -17.04
N GLY A 507 18.40 -10.07 -17.55
CA GLY A 507 18.26 -11.45 -17.07
C GLY A 507 17.42 -11.61 -15.80
N SER A 508 16.96 -10.53 -15.17
CA SER A 508 16.08 -10.58 -13.99
C SER A 508 14.59 -10.41 -14.33
N GLU A 509 14.25 -10.10 -15.57
CA GLU A 509 12.92 -9.72 -16.04
C GLU A 509 11.92 -10.87 -15.91
N VAL A 510 12.30 -12.05 -16.41
CA VAL A 510 11.49 -13.27 -16.34
C VAL A 510 11.26 -13.68 -14.88
N THR A 511 12.31 -13.63 -14.06
CA THR A 511 12.27 -13.95 -12.63
C THR A 511 11.35 -13.00 -11.86
N TYR A 512 11.42 -11.69 -12.13
CA TYR A 512 10.54 -10.69 -11.56
C TYR A 512 9.06 -10.94 -11.93
N ILE A 513 8.77 -11.21 -13.20
CA ILE A 513 7.41 -11.53 -13.69
C ILE A 513 6.87 -12.78 -12.99
N ILE A 514 7.68 -13.84 -12.85
CA ILE A 514 7.30 -15.08 -12.15
C ILE A 514 6.98 -14.80 -10.67
N ILE A 515 7.84 -14.06 -9.97
CA ILE A 515 7.66 -13.75 -8.54
C ILE A 515 6.34 -13.01 -8.30
N TRP A 516 6.06 -11.94 -9.04
CA TRP A 516 4.83 -11.17 -8.87
C TRP A 516 3.58 -11.92 -9.35
N THR A 517 3.70 -12.77 -10.35
CA THR A 517 2.63 -13.72 -10.74
C THR A 517 2.34 -14.69 -9.60
N CYS A 518 3.35 -15.28 -8.98
CA CYS A 518 3.21 -16.17 -7.82
C CYS A 518 2.51 -15.47 -6.64
N PHE A 519 2.88 -14.23 -6.30
CA PHE A 519 2.17 -13.43 -5.30
C PHE A 519 0.69 -13.21 -5.67
N GLY A 520 0.40 -12.90 -6.93
CA GLY A 520 -0.98 -12.77 -7.44
C GLY A 520 -1.80 -14.06 -7.40
N LEU A 521 -1.16 -15.24 -7.42
CA LEU A 521 -1.80 -16.54 -7.30
C LEU A 521 -2.11 -16.97 -5.85
N ILE A 522 -1.46 -16.38 -4.82
CA ILE A 522 -1.67 -16.77 -3.41
C ILE A 522 -3.16 -16.78 -3.01
N PRO A 523 -4.00 -15.77 -3.32
CA PRO A 523 -5.42 -15.80 -2.99
C PRO A 523 -6.17 -16.98 -3.64
N LEU A 524 -5.81 -17.34 -4.88
CA LEU A 524 -6.42 -18.48 -5.58
C LEU A 524 -5.99 -19.81 -4.97
N VAL A 525 -4.73 -19.95 -4.54
CA VAL A 525 -4.23 -21.11 -3.80
C VAL A 525 -4.94 -21.22 -2.44
N CYS A 526 -5.13 -20.12 -1.71
CA CYS A 526 -5.89 -20.12 -0.45
C CYS A 526 -7.36 -20.53 -0.67
N ILE A 527 -8.01 -20.04 -1.72
CA ILE A 527 -9.38 -20.43 -2.10
C ILE A 527 -9.44 -21.92 -2.48
N LEU A 528 -8.46 -22.44 -3.24
CA LEU A 528 -8.38 -23.84 -3.61
C LEU A 528 -8.17 -24.74 -2.38
N CYS A 529 -7.28 -24.37 -1.46
CA CYS A 529 -7.08 -25.06 -0.18
C CYS A 529 -8.35 -25.05 0.68
N ALA A 530 -9.07 -23.93 0.76
CA ALA A 530 -10.34 -23.83 1.47
C ALA A 530 -11.44 -24.71 0.83
N TYR A 531 -11.51 -24.75 -0.51
CA TYR A 531 -12.44 -25.61 -1.25
C TYR A 531 -12.12 -27.10 -1.07
N ILE A 532 -10.84 -27.49 -1.12
CA ILE A 532 -10.38 -28.85 -0.81
C ILE A 532 -10.74 -29.21 0.63
N ALA A 533 -10.46 -28.33 1.61
CA ALA A 533 -10.82 -28.56 3.01
C ALA A 533 -12.33 -28.71 3.21
N ALA A 534 -13.16 -27.90 2.55
CA ALA A 534 -14.62 -28.02 2.57
C ALA A 534 -15.09 -29.35 1.95
N LYS A 535 -14.54 -29.74 0.80
CA LYS A 535 -14.85 -31.01 0.11
C LYS A 535 -14.40 -32.22 0.93
N CYS A 536 -13.25 -32.16 1.61
CA CYS A 536 -12.78 -33.17 2.56
C CYS A 536 -13.67 -33.26 3.81
N ARG A 537 -14.16 -32.12 4.34
CA ARG A 537 -15.15 -32.11 5.43
C ARG A 537 -16.46 -32.78 5.00
N GLN A 538 -17.00 -32.42 3.84
CA GLN A 538 -18.20 -33.06 3.26
C GLN A 538 -17.98 -34.58 3.06
N TRP A 539 -16.87 -34.99 2.46
CA TRP A 539 -16.55 -36.40 2.24
C TRP A 539 -16.37 -37.19 3.54
N LYS A 540 -15.75 -36.59 4.57
CA LYS A 540 -15.66 -37.19 5.92
C LYS A 540 -17.06 -37.30 6.55
N HIS A 541 -17.90 -36.28 6.42
CA HIS A 541 -19.29 -36.33 6.89
C HIS A 541 -20.09 -37.46 6.21
N SER A 542 -20.06 -37.54 4.87
CA SER A 542 -20.70 -38.64 4.11
C SER A 542 -20.14 -40.03 4.47
N ARG A 543 -18.85 -40.14 4.83
CA ARG A 543 -18.26 -41.40 5.36
C ARG A 543 -18.76 -41.75 6.76
N HIS A 544 -18.97 -40.77 7.65
CA HIS A 544 -19.58 -41.00 8.97
C HIS A 544 -21.05 -41.43 8.84
N VAL A 545 -21.84 -40.75 8.01
CA VAL A 545 -23.24 -41.13 7.71
C VAL A 545 -23.32 -42.57 7.18
N LYS A 546 -22.47 -42.94 6.21
CA LYS A 546 -22.42 -44.32 5.69
C LYS A 546 -22.01 -45.36 6.75
N ARG A 547 -21.11 -45.01 7.68
CA ARG A 547 -20.74 -45.91 8.79
C ARG A 547 -21.89 -46.08 9.78
N GLN A 548 -22.64 -45.03 10.10
CA GLN A 548 -23.85 -45.13 10.93
C GLN A 548 -24.95 -45.96 10.24
N GLN A 549 -25.16 -45.77 8.93
CA GLN A 549 -26.11 -46.56 8.14
C GLN A 549 -25.77 -48.07 8.16
N HIS A 550 -24.49 -48.45 8.03
CA HIS A 550 -24.08 -49.86 8.16
C HIS A 550 -24.30 -50.42 9.57
N TYR A 551 -24.11 -49.61 10.62
CA TYR A 551 -24.30 -50.06 12.00
C TYR A 551 -25.79 -50.27 12.33
N VAL A 552 -26.65 -49.32 11.96
CA VAL A 552 -28.12 -49.41 12.14
C VAL A 552 -28.70 -50.55 11.29
N GLY A 553 -28.23 -50.73 10.05
CA GLY A 553 -28.67 -51.82 9.18
C GLY A 553 -28.37 -53.22 9.75
N ASN A 554 -27.22 -53.40 10.40
CA ASN A 554 -26.93 -54.66 11.12
C ASN A 554 -27.76 -54.81 12.40
N GLN A 555 -28.11 -53.72 13.11
CA GLN A 555 -29.00 -53.80 14.27
C GLN A 555 -30.42 -54.22 13.90
N GLN A 556 -31.01 -53.67 12.83
CA GLN A 556 -32.33 -54.10 12.37
C GLN A 556 -32.31 -55.57 11.92
N ARG A 557 -31.29 -55.99 11.16
CA ARG A 557 -31.14 -57.37 10.68
C ARG A 557 -30.99 -58.42 11.81
N ASN A 558 -30.58 -58.01 13.00
CA ASN A 558 -30.56 -58.88 14.20
C ASN A 558 -31.91 -58.86 14.96
N ASN A 559 -32.64 -57.75 14.94
CA ASN A 559 -33.98 -57.66 15.55
C ASN A 559 -35.06 -58.37 14.72
N ASP A 560 -34.88 -58.47 13.39
CA ASP A 560 -35.81 -59.14 12.48
C ASP A 560 -35.98 -60.66 12.78
N LEU A 561 -35.12 -61.26 13.62
CA LEU A 561 -35.28 -62.64 14.10
C LEU A 561 -36.17 -62.76 15.36
N SER A 562 -36.61 -61.66 15.99
CA SER A 562 -37.30 -61.73 17.29
C SER A 562 -38.38 -60.66 17.56
N THR A 563 -39.36 -60.51 16.68
CA THR A 563 -40.81 -60.50 17.07
C THR A 563 -41.77 -60.42 15.89
N ASN A 564 -42.80 -61.27 15.88
CA ASN A 564 -43.98 -61.04 15.04
C ASN A 564 -44.83 -59.89 15.62
N LYS A 565 -44.65 -58.68 15.07
CA LYS A 565 -45.60 -57.57 15.18
C LYS A 565 -45.78 -56.94 13.80
N GLU A 566 -47.02 -56.58 13.47
CA GLU A 566 -47.37 -55.95 12.20
C GLU A 566 -46.59 -54.64 12.01
N SER A 567 -45.69 -54.62 11.03
CA SER A 567 -44.59 -53.65 10.99
C SER A 567 -44.91 -52.40 10.16
N GLU A 568 -44.87 -51.23 10.81
CA GLU A 568 -44.88 -49.93 10.13
C GLU A 568 -43.54 -49.72 9.40
N PHE A 569 -43.53 -49.89 8.07
CA PHE A 569 -42.28 -49.82 7.29
C PHE A 569 -41.63 -48.43 7.37
N GLN A 570 -40.41 -48.38 7.91
CA GLN A 570 -39.63 -47.17 8.13
C GLN A 570 -38.36 -47.16 7.25
N TYR A 571 -38.18 -46.07 6.49
CA TYR A 571 -37.08 -45.86 5.56
C TYR A 571 -36.24 -44.64 5.96
N GLN A 572 -35.02 -44.51 5.44
CA GLN A 572 -34.19 -43.30 5.57
C GLN A 572 -33.87 -42.69 4.20
N ALA A 573 -33.98 -41.35 4.12
CA ALA A 573 -33.73 -40.56 2.92
C ALA A 573 -33.27 -39.14 3.29
N GLU A 574 -32.70 -38.42 2.34
CA GLU A 574 -32.45 -36.98 2.46
C GLU A 574 -33.63 -36.22 1.80
N GLU A 575 -34.30 -35.35 2.53
CA GLU A 575 -35.35 -34.48 2.00
C GLU A 575 -34.73 -33.20 1.46
N TRP A 576 -35.01 -32.86 0.20
CA TRP A 576 -34.52 -31.64 -0.45
C TRP A 576 -35.55 -30.51 -0.35
N LEU A 577 -35.14 -29.40 0.26
CA LEU A 577 -36.03 -28.27 0.56
C LEU A 577 -35.98 -27.16 -0.52
N GLY A 578 -34.84 -26.96 -1.17
CA GLY A 578 -34.69 -26.01 -2.27
C GLY A 578 -33.24 -25.78 -2.69
N ALA A 579 -33.04 -24.95 -3.73
CA ALA A 579 -31.71 -24.66 -4.27
C ALA A 579 -30.86 -23.67 -3.43
N LYS A 580 -31.41 -23.13 -2.33
CA LYS A 580 -30.75 -22.18 -1.41
C LYS A 580 -30.76 -22.65 0.06
N GLU A 581 -31.24 -23.87 0.31
CA GLU A 581 -31.52 -24.41 1.64
C GLU A 581 -30.93 -25.83 1.69
N ASP A 582 -30.22 -26.18 2.77
CA ASP A 582 -29.53 -27.47 2.88
C ASP A 582 -30.53 -28.64 3.01
N SER A 583 -30.27 -29.74 2.30
CA SER A 583 -31.06 -30.97 2.44
C SER A 583 -30.97 -31.53 3.87
N ARG A 584 -32.08 -32.02 4.41
CA ARG A 584 -32.15 -32.58 5.77
C ARG A 584 -32.31 -34.10 5.76
N LEU A 585 -31.60 -34.81 6.65
CA LEU A 585 -31.77 -36.25 6.82
C LEU A 585 -33.09 -36.54 7.54
N VAL A 586 -33.94 -37.35 6.92
CA VAL A 586 -35.27 -37.73 7.43
C VAL A 586 -35.44 -39.24 7.46
N SER A 587 -36.41 -39.69 8.25
CA SER A 587 -36.92 -41.03 8.21
C SER A 587 -38.40 -41.01 7.84
N VAL A 588 -38.78 -41.81 6.85
CA VAL A 588 -40.13 -41.80 6.27
C VAL A 588 -40.82 -43.10 6.65
N GLN A 589 -41.98 -43.00 7.31
CA GLN A 589 -42.75 -44.12 7.82
C GLN A 589 -44.10 -44.21 7.12
N LEU A 590 -44.40 -45.38 6.54
CA LEU A 590 -45.70 -45.73 5.99
C LEU A 590 -46.58 -46.31 7.11
N LYS A 591 -47.68 -45.62 7.45
CA LYS A 591 -48.67 -46.09 8.43
C LYS A 591 -49.85 -46.79 7.75
N LEU A 592 -50.51 -47.66 8.49
CA LEU A 592 -51.65 -48.46 8.01
C LEU A 592 -52.79 -47.62 7.39
N LYS A 593 -53.13 -46.44 7.95
CA LYS A 593 -54.20 -45.56 7.44
C LYS A 593 -53.79 -44.71 6.22
N CYS A 594 -53.17 -45.30 5.20
CA CYS A 594 -52.70 -44.59 3.97
C CYS A 594 -51.90 -43.28 4.24
N GLN A 595 -51.21 -43.19 5.39
CA GLN A 595 -50.58 -41.97 5.89
C GLN A 595 -49.06 -42.08 5.84
N LEU A 596 -48.41 -40.99 5.41
CA LEU A 596 -46.97 -40.91 5.22
C LEU A 596 -46.37 -39.91 6.22
N ASN A 597 -45.67 -40.42 7.24
CA ASN A 597 -44.99 -39.60 8.23
C ASN A 597 -43.54 -39.31 7.82
N VAL A 598 -43.16 -38.04 7.86
CA VAL A 598 -41.76 -37.60 7.80
C VAL A 598 -41.29 -37.29 9.22
N LEU A 599 -40.27 -38.01 9.68
CA LEU A 599 -39.63 -37.86 10.98
C LEU A 599 -38.22 -37.29 10.79
N SER A 600 -37.78 -36.47 11.75
CA SER A 600 -36.39 -36.04 11.87
C SER A 600 -35.46 -37.22 12.17
N ALA A 601 -34.15 -37.06 11.94
CA ALA A 601 -33.11 -37.95 12.47
C ALA A 601 -33.14 -38.11 14.01
N ARG A 602 -33.89 -37.26 14.74
CA ARG A 602 -34.17 -37.38 16.19
C ARG A 602 -35.53 -38.01 16.54
N GLY A 603 -36.26 -38.53 15.55
CA GLY A 603 -37.61 -39.12 15.74
C GLY A 603 -38.76 -38.11 15.88
N THR A 604 -38.48 -36.81 16.00
CA THR A 604 -39.53 -35.77 16.04
C THR A 604 -40.30 -35.70 14.72
N ARG A 605 -41.63 -35.61 14.79
CA ARG A 605 -42.49 -35.50 13.60
C ARG A 605 -42.25 -34.16 12.90
N LEU A 606 -42.03 -34.17 11.58
CA LEU A 606 -41.80 -32.97 10.76
C LEU A 606 -42.97 -32.67 9.82
N ARG A 607 -43.62 -33.71 9.29
CA ARG A 607 -44.82 -33.64 8.45
C ARG A 607 -45.58 -34.96 8.55
N THR A 608 -46.91 -34.91 8.49
CA THR A 608 -47.75 -36.06 8.18
C THR A 608 -48.53 -35.71 6.93
N ILE A 609 -48.50 -36.56 5.91
CA ILE A 609 -49.36 -36.42 4.72
C ILE A 609 -50.43 -37.49 4.80
N ASN A 610 -51.69 -37.08 4.66
CA ASN A 610 -52.79 -38.01 4.46
C ASN A 610 -53.12 -38.14 2.97
N MET A 611 -53.23 -39.38 2.47
CA MET A 611 -53.60 -39.66 1.08
C MET A 611 -55.08 -40.09 0.93
N ASP A 612 -55.84 -40.14 2.03
CA ASP A 612 -57.27 -40.52 2.04
C ASP A 612 -58.11 -39.69 1.04
N PHE A 613 -57.82 -38.39 0.88
CA PHE A 613 -58.56 -37.46 0.01
C PHE A 613 -57.97 -37.32 -1.42
N ILE A 614 -56.92 -38.07 -1.77
CA ILE A 614 -56.29 -38.00 -3.11
C ILE A 614 -56.81 -39.17 -3.96
N GLU A 615 -57.37 -38.91 -5.15
CA GLU A 615 -57.83 -39.98 -6.05
C GLU A 615 -56.68 -40.68 -6.80
N GLU A 616 -55.76 -39.88 -7.34
CA GLU A 616 -54.58 -40.34 -8.07
C GLU A 616 -53.30 -39.71 -7.52
N VAL A 617 -52.35 -40.54 -7.07
CA VAL A 617 -51.05 -40.09 -6.58
C VAL A 617 -50.01 -40.13 -7.70
N GLN A 618 -49.55 -38.96 -8.14
CA GLN A 618 -48.44 -38.87 -9.11
C GLN A 618 -47.09 -39.03 -8.39
N ILE A 619 -46.26 -39.94 -8.92
CA ILE A 619 -44.93 -40.25 -8.39
C ILE A 619 -43.90 -40.00 -9.50
N TRP A 620 -43.01 -39.02 -9.31
CA TRP A 620 -41.92 -38.76 -10.25
C TRP A 620 -40.64 -39.45 -9.76
N ILE A 621 -39.94 -40.15 -10.64
CA ILE A 621 -38.69 -40.84 -10.31
C ILE A 621 -37.54 -40.34 -11.18
N SER A 622 -36.37 -40.13 -10.57
CA SER A 622 -35.19 -39.69 -11.32
C SER A 622 -34.66 -40.82 -12.20
N ASN A 623 -34.61 -40.61 -13.52
CA ASN A 623 -34.04 -41.58 -14.46
C ASN A 623 -32.50 -41.51 -14.56
N ASN A 624 -31.88 -40.46 -14.02
CA ASN A 624 -30.43 -40.22 -14.06
C ASN A 624 -29.80 -40.07 -12.65
N LYS A 625 -28.49 -39.76 -12.58
CA LYS A 625 -27.71 -39.60 -11.34
C LYS A 625 -27.81 -40.79 -10.36
N GLY A 626 -27.88 -42.00 -10.90
CA GLY A 626 -27.98 -43.24 -10.11
C GLY A 626 -29.39 -43.56 -9.60
N GLN A 627 -30.42 -42.93 -10.17
CA GLN A 627 -31.84 -43.22 -9.94
C GLN A 627 -32.23 -43.24 -8.45
N LYS A 628 -31.90 -42.15 -7.76
CA LYS A 628 -31.98 -42.05 -6.29
C LYS A 628 -33.17 -41.25 -5.76
N ALA A 629 -33.75 -40.37 -6.57
CA ALA A 629 -34.82 -39.50 -6.11
C ALA A 629 -36.21 -40.04 -6.45
N ILE A 630 -37.13 -39.87 -5.50
CA ILE A 630 -38.57 -39.96 -5.68
C ILE A 630 -39.16 -38.62 -5.27
N VAL A 631 -40.10 -38.12 -6.05
CA VAL A 631 -41.04 -37.08 -5.62
C VAL A 631 -42.42 -37.69 -5.57
N VAL A 632 -43.08 -37.55 -4.42
CA VAL A 632 -44.52 -37.77 -4.33
C VAL A 632 -45.15 -36.40 -4.52
N LYS A 633 -45.85 -36.20 -5.64
CA LYS A 633 -46.50 -34.93 -5.95
C LYS A 633 -47.69 -34.73 -5.04
N MET A 634 -47.83 -33.53 -4.49
CA MET A 634 -48.99 -33.13 -3.72
C MET A 634 -49.83 -32.17 -4.57
N PRO A 635 -51.14 -32.42 -4.76
CA PRO A 635 -51.99 -31.52 -5.55
C PRO A 635 -52.36 -30.26 -4.76
N LYS A 636 -52.61 -30.39 -3.45
CA LYS A 636 -53.07 -29.30 -2.56
C LYS A 636 -51.99 -28.76 -1.60
N GLU A 637 -50.84 -29.43 -1.48
CA GLU A 637 -49.70 -29.04 -0.61
C GLU A 637 -48.39 -28.90 -1.42
N TYR A 638 -47.27 -28.56 -0.76
CA TYR A 638 -45.93 -28.62 -1.36
C TYR A 638 -45.42 -30.06 -1.53
N ASP A 639 -44.63 -30.32 -2.58
CA ASP A 639 -44.18 -31.68 -2.95
C ASP A 639 -43.22 -32.29 -1.91
N MET A 640 -43.26 -33.63 -1.72
CA MET A 640 -42.25 -34.33 -0.92
C MET A 640 -41.15 -34.89 -1.83
N ILE A 641 -39.91 -34.42 -1.63
CA ILE A 641 -38.77 -34.69 -2.51
C ILE A 641 -37.70 -35.48 -1.74
N LEU A 642 -37.65 -36.79 -1.94
CA LEU A 642 -36.80 -37.73 -1.19
C LEU A 642 -35.64 -38.25 -2.04
N VAL A 643 -34.42 -38.14 -1.55
CA VAL A 643 -33.20 -38.70 -2.16
C VAL A 643 -32.69 -39.86 -1.31
N PHE A 644 -32.74 -41.07 -1.86
CA PHE A 644 -32.33 -42.29 -1.16
C PHE A 644 -30.81 -42.57 -1.32
N PRO A 645 -30.16 -43.28 -0.39
CA PRO A 645 -28.73 -43.57 -0.48
C PRO A 645 -28.32 -44.36 -1.74
N ASN A 646 -29.19 -45.26 -2.21
CA ASN A 646 -28.99 -46.13 -3.37
C ASN A 646 -30.32 -46.48 -4.06
N TYR A 647 -30.23 -47.03 -5.28
CA TYR A 647 -31.39 -47.46 -6.08
C TYR A 647 -32.24 -48.51 -5.37
N ASN A 648 -31.61 -49.47 -4.67
CA ASN A 648 -32.33 -50.59 -4.04
C ASN A 648 -33.29 -50.08 -2.96
N MET A 649 -32.83 -49.20 -2.05
CA MET A 649 -33.68 -48.55 -1.05
C MET A 649 -34.77 -47.69 -1.67
N ARG A 650 -34.45 -46.94 -2.75
CA ARG A 650 -35.44 -46.20 -3.54
C ARG A 650 -36.52 -47.12 -4.07
N SER A 651 -36.14 -48.28 -4.60
CA SER A 651 -37.05 -49.26 -5.17
C SER A 651 -37.88 -49.99 -4.11
N SER A 652 -37.29 -50.36 -2.97
CA SER A 652 -38.03 -50.94 -1.84
C SER A 652 -39.10 -49.98 -1.30
N PHE A 653 -38.77 -48.68 -1.16
CA PHE A 653 -39.77 -47.67 -0.79
C PHE A 653 -40.87 -47.53 -1.85
N LEU A 654 -40.51 -47.49 -3.15
CA LEU A 654 -41.48 -47.41 -4.25
C LEU A 654 -42.43 -48.63 -4.27
N THR A 655 -41.92 -49.84 -4.05
CA THR A 655 -42.72 -51.06 -3.98
C THR A 655 -43.67 -51.03 -2.78
N SER A 656 -43.23 -50.58 -1.60
CA SER A 656 -44.09 -50.48 -0.40
C SER A 656 -45.13 -49.36 -0.49
N LEU A 657 -44.77 -48.22 -1.10
CA LEU A 657 -45.69 -47.12 -1.37
C LEU A 657 -46.78 -47.56 -2.37
N THR A 658 -46.38 -48.15 -3.50
CA THR A 658 -47.34 -48.60 -4.53
C THR A 658 -48.20 -49.79 -4.10
N SER A 659 -47.69 -50.70 -3.26
CA SER A 659 -48.52 -51.77 -2.68
C SER A 659 -49.51 -51.23 -1.66
N THR A 660 -49.14 -50.23 -0.87
CA THR A 660 -50.04 -49.55 0.08
C THR A 660 -51.13 -48.76 -0.67
N LEU A 661 -50.77 -48.03 -1.73
CA LEU A 661 -51.75 -47.32 -2.58
C LEU A 661 -52.75 -48.31 -3.22
N LYS A 662 -52.29 -49.45 -3.75
CA LYS A 662 -53.18 -50.53 -4.25
C LYS A 662 -54.09 -51.10 -3.16
N ARG A 663 -53.57 -51.35 -1.95
CA ARG A 663 -54.35 -51.86 -0.81
C ARG A 663 -55.51 -50.94 -0.42
N TYR A 664 -55.36 -49.63 -0.63
CA TYR A 664 -56.39 -48.62 -0.36
C TYR A 664 -57.10 -48.11 -1.63
N GLY A 665 -57.05 -48.88 -2.73
CA GLY A 665 -57.83 -48.59 -3.95
C GLY A 665 -57.41 -47.32 -4.70
N LYS A 666 -56.28 -46.70 -4.35
CA LYS A 666 -55.81 -45.45 -4.93
C LYS A 666 -55.18 -45.67 -6.30
N LYS A 667 -55.52 -44.82 -7.27
CA LYS A 667 -54.81 -44.76 -8.56
C LYS A 667 -53.44 -44.13 -8.33
N TYR A 668 -52.46 -44.48 -9.17
CA TYR A 668 -51.16 -43.83 -9.15
C TYR A 668 -50.50 -43.90 -10.52
N THR A 669 -49.78 -42.84 -10.90
CA THR A 669 -48.98 -42.76 -12.11
C THR A 669 -47.51 -42.56 -11.76
N ILE A 670 -46.62 -43.31 -12.42
CA ILE A 670 -45.17 -43.17 -12.27
C ILE A 670 -44.62 -42.48 -13.52
N MET A 671 -43.88 -41.39 -13.34
CA MET A 671 -43.23 -40.66 -14.43
C MET A 671 -41.71 -40.66 -14.26
N GLU A 672 -40.98 -41.04 -15.31
CA GLU A 672 -39.52 -41.01 -15.34
C GLU A 672 -38.99 -39.70 -15.92
N MET A 673 -38.16 -38.96 -15.17
CA MET A 673 -37.59 -37.69 -15.64
C MET A 673 -36.21 -37.39 -15.05
N ARG A 674 -35.50 -36.41 -15.62
CA ARG A 674 -34.15 -36.03 -15.19
C ARG A 674 -34.20 -35.26 -13.87
N LEU A 675 -33.26 -35.51 -12.95
CA LEU A 675 -33.26 -34.88 -11.61
C LEU A 675 -33.29 -33.34 -11.63
N LYS A 676 -32.73 -32.70 -12.67
CA LYS A 676 -32.84 -31.23 -12.81
C LYS A 676 -34.28 -30.79 -13.08
N THR A 677 -34.95 -31.44 -14.04
CA THR A 677 -36.37 -31.22 -14.37
C THR A 677 -37.26 -31.37 -13.13
N ILE A 678 -36.99 -32.39 -12.31
CA ILE A 678 -37.66 -32.59 -11.01
C ILE A 678 -37.52 -31.35 -10.11
N TYR A 679 -36.30 -30.86 -9.86
CA TYR A 679 -36.07 -29.69 -8.99
C TYR A 679 -36.61 -28.38 -9.57
N ASP A 680 -36.55 -28.21 -10.89
CA ASP A 680 -37.05 -27.01 -11.57
C ASP A 680 -38.60 -26.96 -11.48
N GLN A 681 -39.30 -28.09 -11.72
CA GLN A 681 -40.76 -28.18 -11.75
C GLN A 681 -41.44 -28.35 -10.38
N ALA A 682 -40.80 -29.01 -9.40
CA ALA A 682 -41.45 -29.31 -8.12
C ALA A 682 -41.79 -28.05 -7.29
N VAL A 683 -42.91 -28.08 -6.56
CA VAL A 683 -43.40 -27.02 -5.68
C VAL A 683 -42.77 -27.22 -4.30
N THR A 684 -41.72 -26.45 -3.99
CA THR A 684 -41.12 -26.46 -2.64
C THR A 684 -41.93 -25.61 -1.66
N GLN A 685 -41.74 -25.80 -0.35
CA GLN A 685 -42.38 -24.99 0.69
C GLN A 685 -42.18 -23.47 0.46
N ARG A 686 -41.00 -23.06 -0.04
CA ARG A 686 -40.73 -21.67 -0.40
C ARG A 686 -41.55 -21.17 -1.59
N LYS A 687 -41.76 -22.01 -2.63
CA LYS A 687 -42.65 -21.68 -3.76
C LYS A 687 -44.10 -21.56 -3.27
N ARG A 688 -44.58 -22.53 -2.48
CA ARG A 688 -45.93 -22.52 -1.87
C ARG A 688 -46.16 -21.26 -1.04
N ASN A 689 -45.22 -20.89 -0.15
CA ASN A 689 -45.32 -19.66 0.64
C ASN A 689 -45.40 -18.39 -0.23
N MET A 690 -44.73 -18.34 -1.39
CA MET A 690 -44.84 -17.20 -2.33
C MET A 690 -46.17 -17.21 -3.12
N GLN A 691 -46.72 -18.38 -3.44
CA GLN A 691 -48.07 -18.52 -4.02
C GLN A 691 -49.13 -18.06 -3.02
N LEU A 692 -49.02 -18.49 -1.75
CA LEU A 692 -49.87 -18.04 -0.64
C LEU A 692 -49.76 -16.52 -0.40
N GLU A 693 -48.56 -15.95 -0.41
CA GLU A 693 -48.38 -14.50 -0.25
C GLU A 693 -49.05 -13.71 -1.39
N LYS A 694 -49.01 -14.22 -2.64
CA LYS A 694 -49.77 -13.65 -3.77
C LYS A 694 -51.28 -13.80 -3.58
N PHE A 695 -51.75 -14.99 -3.19
CA PHE A 695 -53.15 -15.32 -2.94
C PHE A 695 -53.76 -14.40 -1.86
N PHE A 696 -53.10 -14.25 -0.71
CA PHE A 696 -53.61 -13.37 0.34
C PHE A 696 -53.61 -11.90 -0.12
N LYS A 697 -52.60 -11.46 -0.90
CA LYS A 697 -52.57 -10.12 -1.48
C LYS A 697 -53.70 -9.87 -2.49
N SER A 698 -54.07 -10.84 -3.33
CA SER A 698 -55.20 -10.68 -4.27
C SER A 698 -56.55 -10.73 -3.55
N VAL A 699 -56.75 -11.67 -2.62
CA VAL A 699 -57.95 -11.72 -1.76
C VAL A 699 -58.15 -10.41 -0.98
N PHE A 700 -57.08 -9.84 -0.41
CA PHE A 700 -57.18 -8.55 0.29
C PHE A 700 -57.36 -7.36 -0.67
N SER A 701 -56.87 -7.42 -1.92
CA SER A 701 -57.17 -6.40 -2.93
C SER A 701 -58.66 -6.34 -3.24
N GLU A 702 -59.28 -7.50 -3.49
CA GLU A 702 -60.69 -7.65 -3.85
C GLU A 702 -61.61 -7.34 -2.66
N ALA A 703 -61.33 -7.90 -1.48
CA ALA A 703 -62.16 -7.74 -0.30
C ALA A 703 -62.19 -6.29 0.22
N PHE A 704 -61.07 -5.55 0.12
CA PHE A 704 -60.92 -4.21 0.72
C PHE A 704 -60.87 -3.04 -0.29
N ASP A 705 -61.10 -3.29 -1.59
CA ASP A 705 -61.02 -2.29 -2.67
C ASP A 705 -59.64 -1.58 -2.72
N MET A 706 -58.55 -2.35 -2.55
CA MET A 706 -57.20 -1.79 -2.48
C MET A 706 -56.55 -1.69 -3.87
N ASP A 707 -56.23 -0.44 -4.24
CA ASP A 707 -55.55 -0.06 -5.48
C ASP A 707 -54.19 -0.80 -5.67
N TYR A 708 -54.09 -1.53 -6.78
CA TYR A 708 -53.09 -2.55 -7.10
C TYR A 708 -51.64 -2.02 -7.23
N ASP A 709 -50.64 -2.92 -7.18
CA ASP A 709 -49.22 -2.58 -7.37
C ASP A 709 -48.83 -2.65 -8.86
N PRO A 710 -48.51 -1.53 -9.52
CA PRO A 710 -48.20 -1.51 -10.96
C PRO A 710 -46.92 -2.26 -11.34
N ASN A 711 -46.08 -2.66 -10.38
CA ASN A 711 -44.87 -3.43 -10.69
C ASN A 711 -45.16 -4.87 -11.18
N LEU A 712 -46.42 -5.34 -11.14
CA LEU A 712 -46.81 -6.61 -11.77
C LEU A 712 -47.10 -6.51 -13.28
N GLU A 713 -47.28 -5.32 -13.86
CA GLU A 713 -47.69 -5.18 -15.27
C GLU A 713 -46.62 -5.61 -16.29
N ASN A 714 -45.34 -5.73 -15.89
CA ASN A 714 -44.24 -6.13 -16.77
C ASN A 714 -44.26 -7.61 -17.21
N HIS A 715 -45.18 -8.41 -16.66
CA HIS A 715 -45.70 -9.57 -17.38
C HIS A 715 -47.21 -9.43 -17.41
N GLY A 716 -47.78 -9.31 -18.62
CA GLY A 716 -49.23 -9.26 -18.81
C GLY A 716 -49.89 -10.44 -18.09
N VAL A 717 -51.02 -10.18 -17.44
CA VAL A 717 -51.72 -11.18 -16.62
C VAL A 717 -52.31 -12.26 -17.53
N GLU A 718 -51.51 -13.27 -17.83
CA GLU A 718 -51.95 -14.49 -18.50
C GLU A 718 -53.11 -15.07 -17.68
N THR A 719 -54.18 -15.49 -18.37
CA THR A 719 -55.32 -16.18 -17.76
C THR A 719 -54.90 -17.45 -16.99
N ALA A 720 -53.71 -17.99 -17.28
CA ALA A 720 -53.05 -19.02 -16.51
C ALA A 720 -52.78 -18.63 -15.04
N GLN A 721 -52.27 -17.42 -14.75
CA GLN A 721 -51.94 -17.01 -13.37
C GLN A 721 -53.19 -16.78 -12.51
N VAL A 722 -54.25 -16.21 -13.09
CA VAL A 722 -55.54 -16.05 -12.39
C VAL A 722 -56.16 -17.42 -12.14
N LYS A 723 -56.10 -18.33 -13.13
CA LYS A 723 -56.57 -19.71 -12.98
C LYS A 723 -55.76 -20.51 -11.95
N GLU A 724 -54.45 -20.28 -11.86
CA GLU A 724 -53.59 -20.83 -10.80
C GLU A 724 -54.07 -20.35 -9.42
N MET A 725 -54.27 -19.04 -9.22
CA MET A 725 -54.75 -18.48 -7.95
C MET A 725 -56.13 -19.00 -7.54
N LEU A 726 -57.07 -19.11 -8.48
CA LEU A 726 -58.41 -19.66 -8.24
C LEU A 726 -58.40 -21.17 -7.92
N SER A 727 -57.30 -21.87 -8.25
CA SER A 727 -57.08 -23.29 -7.91
C SER A 727 -56.29 -23.52 -6.61
N ILE A 728 -55.94 -22.45 -5.88
CA ILE A 728 -55.32 -22.57 -4.56
C ILE A 728 -56.41 -22.80 -3.51
N GLU A 729 -56.28 -23.92 -2.81
CA GLU A 729 -57.01 -24.25 -1.59
C GLU A 729 -56.02 -24.26 -0.42
N LEU A 730 -56.48 -23.91 0.79
CA LEU A 730 -55.65 -23.77 2.00
C LEU A 730 -55.76 -24.98 2.92
N THR A 731 -54.63 -25.46 3.47
CA THR A 731 -54.70 -26.38 4.63
C THR A 731 -55.08 -25.64 5.91
N LYS A 732 -55.48 -26.38 6.94
CA LYS A 732 -55.78 -25.83 8.27
C LYS A 732 -54.59 -25.09 8.90
N GLU A 733 -53.37 -25.59 8.72
CA GLU A 733 -52.14 -24.93 9.20
C GLU A 733 -51.82 -23.66 8.42
N GLU A 734 -52.03 -23.66 7.10
CA GLU A 734 -51.84 -22.46 6.26
C GLU A 734 -52.87 -21.37 6.60
N PHE A 735 -54.12 -21.77 6.83
CA PHE A 735 -55.22 -20.91 7.29
C PHE A 735 -54.95 -20.33 8.69
N ALA A 736 -54.57 -21.16 9.66
CA ALA A 736 -54.17 -20.72 11.00
C ALA A 736 -53.01 -19.71 10.96
N HIS A 737 -51.99 -19.99 10.14
CA HIS A 737 -50.84 -19.11 9.96
C HIS A 737 -51.20 -17.77 9.31
N ALA A 738 -52.24 -17.72 8.46
CA ALA A 738 -52.77 -16.48 7.87
C ALA A 738 -53.56 -15.63 8.87
N LEU A 739 -54.27 -16.28 9.79
CA LEU A 739 -54.94 -15.68 10.96
C LEU A 739 -53.97 -15.38 12.13
N ALA A 740 -52.69 -15.74 12.00
CA ALA A 740 -51.69 -15.72 13.08
C ALA A 740 -52.06 -16.54 14.35
N CYS A 741 -53.04 -17.44 14.24
CA CYS A 741 -53.51 -18.32 15.31
C CYS A 741 -52.77 -19.67 15.30
N LYS A 742 -52.98 -20.50 16.33
CA LYS A 742 -52.45 -21.87 16.37
C LYS A 742 -53.36 -22.84 15.60
N PRO A 743 -52.84 -23.86 14.87
CA PRO A 743 -53.68 -24.83 14.14
C PRO A 743 -54.57 -25.71 15.03
N ASP A 744 -54.28 -25.78 16.33
CA ASP A 744 -54.97 -26.55 17.37
C ASP A 744 -55.86 -25.68 18.29
N SER A 745 -56.07 -24.40 17.94
CA SER A 745 -57.01 -23.53 18.68
C SER A 745 -58.47 -23.80 18.27
N GLU A 746 -59.38 -23.82 19.25
CA GLU A 746 -60.81 -24.16 19.07
C GLU A 746 -61.50 -23.22 18.07
N PHE A 747 -61.14 -21.94 18.08
CA PHE A 747 -61.59 -20.96 17.07
C PHE A 747 -61.20 -21.38 15.64
N VAL A 748 -59.96 -21.84 15.43
CA VAL A 748 -59.51 -22.30 14.10
C VAL A 748 -60.18 -23.61 13.71
N GLU A 749 -60.36 -24.54 14.63
CA GLU A 749 -61.08 -25.82 14.40
C GLU A 749 -62.50 -25.56 13.88
N ASN A 750 -63.26 -24.73 14.60
CA ASN A 750 -64.66 -24.48 14.29
C ASN A 750 -64.82 -23.57 13.05
N MET A 751 -64.02 -22.51 12.92
CA MET A 751 -63.98 -21.66 11.72
C MET A 751 -63.66 -22.48 10.46
N PHE A 752 -62.70 -23.40 10.56
CA PHE A 752 -62.33 -24.25 9.43
C PHE A 752 -63.47 -25.23 9.09
N SER A 753 -64.09 -25.84 10.10
CA SER A 753 -65.24 -26.75 9.94
C SER A 753 -66.48 -26.08 9.33
N LEU A 754 -66.64 -24.77 9.56
CA LEU A 754 -67.74 -23.96 8.99
C LEU A 754 -67.46 -23.51 7.54
N LEU A 755 -66.19 -23.40 7.13
CA LEU A 755 -65.80 -22.97 5.78
C LEU A 755 -65.49 -24.14 4.82
N ASP A 756 -65.14 -25.32 5.35
CA ASP A 756 -64.96 -26.58 4.60
C ASP A 756 -66.33 -27.19 4.21
N SER A 757 -67.04 -26.49 3.32
CA SER A 757 -68.44 -26.79 2.99
C SER A 757 -68.67 -28.14 2.31
N ASP A 758 -67.66 -28.70 1.64
CA ASP A 758 -67.65 -30.05 1.06
C ASP A 758 -66.90 -31.08 1.91
N ARG A 759 -66.43 -30.69 3.11
CA ARG A 759 -65.76 -31.55 4.11
C ARG A 759 -64.54 -32.30 3.55
N ASN A 760 -63.79 -31.64 2.68
CA ASN A 760 -62.65 -32.22 1.97
C ASN A 760 -61.30 -32.04 2.71
N GLY A 761 -61.28 -31.23 3.78
CA GLY A 761 -60.10 -30.94 4.60
C GLY A 761 -59.30 -29.71 4.15
N TYR A 762 -59.82 -28.90 3.22
CA TYR A 762 -59.16 -27.71 2.64
C TYR A 762 -60.20 -26.62 2.32
N ILE A 763 -59.85 -25.34 2.53
CA ILE A 763 -60.73 -24.20 2.22
C ILE A 763 -60.40 -23.65 0.83
N SER A 764 -61.41 -23.48 -0.04
CA SER A 764 -61.22 -22.92 -1.39
C SER A 764 -60.98 -21.39 -1.39
N PHE A 765 -60.41 -20.86 -2.47
CA PHE A 765 -60.31 -19.40 -2.71
C PHE A 765 -61.65 -18.68 -2.48
N ARG A 766 -62.75 -19.27 -2.98
CA ARG A 766 -64.10 -18.68 -2.93
C ARG A 766 -64.61 -18.61 -1.50
N ASP A 767 -64.47 -19.68 -0.74
CA ASP A 767 -65.05 -19.76 0.61
C ASP A 767 -64.21 -18.96 1.62
N PHE A 768 -62.89 -18.92 1.42
CA PHE A 768 -62.01 -17.99 2.12
C PHE A 768 -62.32 -16.52 1.79
N LEU A 769 -62.52 -16.16 0.51
CA LEU A 769 -62.91 -14.80 0.12
C LEU A 769 -64.27 -14.42 0.71
N ASN A 770 -65.26 -15.32 0.66
CA ASN A 770 -66.58 -15.10 1.26
C ASN A 770 -66.46 -14.83 2.77
N ALA A 771 -65.66 -15.62 3.50
CA ALA A 771 -65.39 -15.39 4.91
C ALA A 771 -64.76 -14.01 5.18
N VAL A 772 -63.69 -13.66 4.45
CA VAL A 772 -62.99 -12.37 4.60
C VAL A 772 -63.91 -11.19 4.26
N VAL A 773 -64.74 -11.30 3.22
CA VAL A 773 -65.73 -10.27 2.85
C VAL A 773 -66.82 -10.14 3.92
N LEU A 774 -67.34 -11.25 4.44
CA LEU A 774 -68.37 -11.25 5.49
C LEU A 774 -67.84 -10.63 6.80
N PHE A 775 -66.62 -10.98 7.23
CA PHE A 775 -65.96 -10.34 8.37
C PHE A 775 -65.56 -8.87 8.12
N SER A 776 -65.38 -8.44 6.88
CA SER A 776 -64.96 -7.07 6.55
C SER A 776 -66.15 -6.15 6.31
N LYS A 777 -66.94 -6.45 5.28
CA LYS A 777 -68.05 -5.63 4.75
C LYS A 777 -69.43 -6.00 5.31
N GLY A 778 -69.59 -7.17 5.95
CA GLY A 778 -70.85 -7.60 6.55
C GLY A 778 -71.32 -6.73 7.72
N THR A 779 -72.63 -6.73 7.96
CA THR A 779 -73.29 -6.04 9.07
C THR A 779 -72.98 -6.68 10.44
N CYS A 780 -73.33 -5.98 11.53
CA CYS A 780 -73.14 -6.52 12.89
C CYS A 780 -73.96 -7.80 13.12
N GLN A 781 -75.21 -7.85 12.65
CA GLN A 781 -76.06 -9.05 12.77
C GLN A 781 -75.50 -10.24 11.96
N GLU A 782 -75.01 -10.02 10.73
CA GLU A 782 -74.39 -11.10 9.93
C GLU A 782 -73.13 -11.66 10.61
N LYS A 783 -72.33 -10.81 11.27
CA LYS A 783 -71.13 -11.22 12.02
C LYS A 783 -71.46 -11.96 13.31
N LEU A 784 -72.47 -11.51 14.05
CA LEU A 784 -73.02 -12.25 15.19
C LEU A 784 -73.60 -13.60 14.75
N HIS A 785 -74.32 -13.66 13.62
CA HIS A 785 -74.87 -14.90 13.10
C HIS A 785 -73.79 -15.89 12.67
N LEU A 786 -72.67 -15.39 12.12
CA LEU A 786 -71.50 -16.20 11.78
C LEU A 786 -70.80 -16.73 13.03
N LEU A 787 -70.61 -15.90 14.06
CA LEU A 787 -70.06 -16.33 15.36
C LEU A 787 -70.94 -17.38 16.04
N PHE A 788 -72.26 -17.18 16.06
CA PHE A 788 -73.24 -18.12 16.61
C PHE A 788 -73.14 -19.49 15.94
N ARG A 789 -73.17 -19.53 14.59
CA ARG A 789 -73.01 -20.77 13.80
C ARG A 789 -71.64 -21.44 13.97
N MET A 790 -70.62 -20.72 14.42
CA MET A 790 -69.28 -21.25 14.65
C MET A 790 -69.15 -21.95 16.03
N PHE A 791 -70.15 -21.85 16.91
CA PHE A 791 -70.18 -22.61 18.16
C PHE A 791 -71.39 -23.54 18.30
N ASP A 792 -72.46 -23.31 17.52
CA ASP A 792 -73.57 -24.27 17.31
C ASP A 792 -73.13 -25.44 16.39
N MET A 793 -72.21 -26.25 16.90
CA MET A 793 -71.59 -27.36 16.15
C MET A 793 -72.57 -28.52 15.87
N ASP A 794 -73.63 -28.64 16.69
CA ASP A 794 -74.70 -29.61 16.51
C ASP A 794 -75.81 -29.12 15.55
N GLY A 795 -75.83 -27.82 15.18
CA GLY A 795 -76.84 -27.22 14.31
C GLY A 795 -78.24 -27.14 14.94
N LYS A 796 -78.31 -27.02 16.27
CA LYS A 796 -79.55 -26.95 17.07
C LYS A 796 -80.29 -25.63 16.91
N GLY A 797 -79.61 -24.56 16.47
CA GLY A 797 -80.15 -23.19 16.46
C GLY A 797 -80.18 -22.52 17.83
N CYS A 798 -79.58 -23.14 18.86
CA CYS A 798 -79.44 -22.66 20.23
C CYS A 798 -78.08 -23.08 20.78
N LEU A 799 -77.38 -22.20 21.51
CA LEU A 799 -76.12 -22.50 22.19
C LEU A 799 -76.37 -22.91 23.64
N GLU A 800 -75.76 -24.00 24.09
CA GLU A 800 -75.78 -24.40 25.51
C GLU A 800 -74.81 -23.52 26.34
N LYS A 801 -75.04 -23.39 27.66
CA LYS A 801 -74.22 -22.53 28.54
C LYS A 801 -72.71 -22.89 28.50
N GLU A 802 -72.38 -24.16 28.28
CA GLU A 802 -71.01 -24.65 28.08
C GLU A 802 -70.40 -24.24 26.73
N GLU A 803 -71.21 -24.11 25.67
CA GLU A 803 -70.79 -23.66 24.34
C GLU A 803 -70.54 -22.15 24.34
N LEU A 804 -71.41 -21.38 24.99
CA LEU A 804 -71.23 -19.95 25.21
C LEU A 804 -69.93 -19.67 25.99
N SER A 805 -69.63 -20.49 27.01
CA SER A 805 -68.38 -20.41 27.77
C SER A 805 -67.15 -20.78 26.92
N ARG A 806 -67.23 -21.83 26.10
CA ARG A 806 -66.18 -22.19 25.14
C ARG A 806 -65.91 -21.10 24.10
N MET A 807 -66.96 -20.46 23.56
CA MET A 807 -66.84 -19.31 22.67
C MET A 807 -65.98 -18.21 23.30
N PHE A 808 -66.38 -17.69 24.47
CA PHE A 808 -65.65 -16.59 25.10
C PHE A 808 -64.20 -16.96 25.41
N GLY A 809 -63.93 -18.20 25.87
CA GLY A 809 -62.57 -18.69 26.11
C GLY A 809 -61.69 -18.66 24.86
N SER A 810 -62.22 -19.13 23.72
CA SER A 810 -61.48 -19.14 22.45
C SER A 810 -61.20 -17.72 21.91
N LEU A 811 -62.15 -16.79 22.05
CA LEU A 811 -61.98 -15.38 21.65
C LEU A 811 -60.99 -14.63 22.56
N LEU A 812 -60.93 -14.98 23.84
CA LEU A 812 -59.95 -14.43 24.78
C LEU A 812 -58.54 -14.98 24.54
N GLU A 813 -58.39 -16.25 24.16
CA GLU A 813 -57.10 -16.80 23.72
C GLU A 813 -56.59 -16.09 22.45
N MET A 814 -57.46 -15.80 21.47
CA MET A 814 -57.09 -14.99 20.30
C MET A 814 -56.61 -13.58 20.67
N ALA A 815 -57.20 -12.97 21.70
CA ALA A 815 -56.78 -11.69 22.25
C ALA A 815 -55.48 -11.78 23.09
N ASN A 816 -54.83 -12.95 23.12
CA ASN A 816 -53.63 -13.27 23.92
C ASN A 816 -53.86 -13.19 25.45
N ASN A 817 -55.12 -13.27 25.90
CA ASN A 817 -55.51 -13.15 27.31
C ASN A 817 -55.95 -14.51 27.88
N ASN A 818 -55.00 -15.21 28.51
CA ASN A 818 -55.26 -16.51 29.16
C ASN A 818 -56.03 -16.32 30.49
N ILE A 819 -57.35 -16.42 30.45
CA ILE A 819 -58.23 -16.47 31.63
C ILE A 819 -58.50 -17.94 32.02
N SER A 820 -58.68 -18.23 33.31
CA SER A 820 -58.93 -19.61 33.77
C SER A 820 -60.41 -19.99 33.60
N LYS A 821 -60.70 -21.29 33.39
CA LYS A 821 -62.07 -21.77 33.14
C LYS A 821 -63.11 -21.36 34.21
N PRO A 822 -62.87 -21.50 35.53
CA PRO A 822 -63.87 -21.06 36.52
C PRO A 822 -64.07 -19.53 36.54
N ASP A 823 -63.03 -18.74 36.26
CA ASP A 823 -63.18 -17.27 36.16
C ASP A 823 -64.03 -16.89 34.93
N LEU A 824 -63.88 -17.65 33.84
CA LEU A 824 -64.62 -17.48 32.59
C LEU A 824 -66.09 -17.90 32.73
N GLU A 825 -66.36 -19.01 33.41
CA GLU A 825 -67.72 -19.47 33.74
C GLU A 825 -68.43 -18.43 34.63
N SER A 826 -67.74 -17.89 35.64
CA SER A 826 -68.25 -16.80 36.49
C SER A 826 -68.51 -15.51 35.71
N LEU A 827 -67.66 -15.16 34.74
CA LEU A 827 -67.89 -14.02 33.84
C LEU A 827 -69.15 -14.20 33.01
N VAL A 828 -69.35 -15.37 32.40
CA VAL A 828 -70.56 -15.67 31.62
C VAL A 828 -71.82 -15.64 32.49
N GLU A 829 -71.77 -16.18 33.71
CA GLU A 829 -72.88 -16.07 34.67
C GLU A 829 -73.21 -14.62 35.03
N SER A 830 -72.19 -13.78 35.25
CA SER A 830 -72.41 -12.35 35.51
C SER A 830 -73.11 -11.66 34.32
N MET A 831 -72.70 -11.96 33.08
CA MET A 831 -73.30 -11.41 31.86
C MET A 831 -74.73 -11.90 31.61
N CYS A 832 -75.04 -13.16 31.89
CA CYS A 832 -76.42 -13.66 31.85
C CYS A 832 -77.29 -12.97 32.92
N SER A 833 -76.74 -12.74 34.12
CA SER A 833 -77.48 -12.11 35.22
C SER A 833 -77.78 -10.63 35.00
N GLU A 834 -76.85 -9.87 34.40
CA GLU A 834 -77.03 -8.44 34.09
C GLU A 834 -78.06 -8.22 32.96
N ASN A 835 -78.25 -9.21 32.08
CA ASN A 835 -79.25 -9.21 31.00
C ASN A 835 -80.55 -9.98 31.34
N GLY A 836 -80.68 -10.55 32.54
CA GLY A 836 -81.90 -11.20 33.02
C GLY A 836 -82.16 -12.64 32.53
N LEU A 837 -81.14 -13.33 31.99
CA LEU A 837 -81.26 -14.64 31.33
C LEU A 837 -80.82 -15.82 32.24
N ASN A 838 -81.01 -15.72 33.55
CA ASN A 838 -80.42 -16.64 34.54
C ASN A 838 -80.85 -18.11 34.43
N ASP A 839 -82.13 -18.37 34.19
CA ASP A 839 -82.70 -19.74 34.26
C ASP A 839 -82.71 -20.47 32.90
N GLN A 840 -82.04 -19.92 31.87
CA GLN A 840 -81.96 -20.53 30.54
C GLN A 840 -80.75 -21.48 30.41
N SER A 841 -81.02 -22.75 30.10
CA SER A 841 -80.00 -23.76 29.80
C SER A 841 -79.39 -23.62 28.39
N SER A 842 -80.14 -23.00 27.48
CA SER A 842 -79.83 -22.86 26.05
C SER A 842 -80.30 -21.50 25.53
N TYR A 843 -79.44 -20.79 24.82
CA TYR A 843 -79.63 -19.42 24.34
C TYR A 843 -79.88 -19.43 22.83
N ASN A 844 -80.97 -18.85 22.37
CA ASN A 844 -81.26 -18.71 20.93
C ASN A 844 -80.50 -17.51 20.33
N PHE A 845 -80.58 -17.32 19.00
CA PHE A 845 -79.84 -16.25 18.32
C PHE A 845 -80.24 -14.83 18.74
N GLU A 846 -81.51 -14.61 19.13
CA GLU A 846 -82.02 -13.34 19.65
C GLU A 846 -81.42 -13.05 21.04
N ASP A 847 -81.42 -14.05 21.94
CA ASP A 847 -80.82 -13.96 23.29
C ASP A 847 -79.31 -13.67 23.21
N PHE A 848 -78.62 -14.36 22.29
CA PHE A 848 -77.20 -14.17 21.98
C PHE A 848 -76.90 -12.76 21.47
N CYS A 849 -77.77 -12.20 20.62
CA CYS A 849 -77.64 -10.82 20.17
C CYS A 849 -77.84 -9.81 21.31
N GLN A 850 -78.76 -10.06 22.25
CA GLN A 850 -78.94 -9.21 23.43
C GLN A 850 -77.70 -9.23 24.34
N LEU A 851 -77.17 -10.41 24.65
CA LEU A 851 -76.02 -10.59 25.55
C LEU A 851 -74.71 -9.96 25.01
N LEU A 852 -74.54 -9.89 23.68
CA LEU A 852 -73.32 -9.36 23.05
C LEU A 852 -73.42 -7.92 22.54
N SER A 853 -74.61 -7.43 22.21
CA SER A 853 -74.84 -6.08 21.65
C SER A 853 -74.12 -4.95 22.43
N PRO A 854 -74.18 -4.87 23.77
CA PRO A 854 -73.55 -3.76 24.52
C PRO A 854 -72.01 -3.74 24.50
N GLN A 855 -71.37 -4.86 24.13
CA GLN A 855 -69.91 -5.02 24.22
C GLN A 855 -69.22 -5.20 22.85
N MET A 856 -69.96 -5.53 21.79
CA MET A 856 -69.40 -5.83 20.46
C MET A 856 -68.56 -4.69 19.86
N ASP A 857 -68.94 -3.43 20.04
CA ASP A 857 -68.14 -2.28 19.58
C ASP A 857 -66.76 -2.18 20.25
N LYS A 858 -66.54 -2.84 21.39
CA LYS A 858 -65.23 -2.93 22.04
C LYS A 858 -64.48 -4.17 21.61
N ILE A 859 -65.17 -5.32 21.54
CA ILE A 859 -64.58 -6.62 21.17
C ILE A 859 -64.10 -6.61 19.70
N TRP A 860 -64.93 -6.15 18.77
CA TRP A 860 -64.59 -6.15 17.34
C TRP A 860 -63.49 -5.16 16.96
N ASN A 861 -63.38 -4.04 17.71
CA ASN A 861 -62.28 -3.10 17.57
C ASN A 861 -60.96 -3.60 18.20
N ALA A 862 -60.97 -4.74 18.90
CA ALA A 862 -59.80 -5.27 19.62
C ALA A 862 -59.09 -6.46 18.93
N GLY A 863 -59.69 -7.14 17.94
CA GLY A 863 -59.04 -8.35 17.37
C GLY A 863 -59.53 -8.84 16.01
N LEU A 864 -58.68 -8.70 14.99
CA LEU A 864 -58.43 -9.67 13.88
C LEU A 864 -57.32 -9.11 12.96
N GLU A 865 -56.07 -9.31 13.34
CA GLU A 865 -54.89 -8.86 12.56
C GLU A 865 -54.56 -9.83 11.41
N TRP A 866 -55.31 -9.73 10.31
CA TRP A 866 -55.01 -10.42 9.06
C TRP A 866 -53.59 -10.12 8.57
N LYS A 867 -52.79 -11.17 8.34
CA LYS A 867 -51.35 -11.11 8.04
C LYS A 867 -51.03 -10.58 6.64
N GLY A 868 -51.27 -9.29 6.45
CA GLY A 868 -51.17 -8.53 5.20
C GLY A 868 -51.78 -7.14 5.27
N ARG A 869 -52.59 -6.84 6.29
CA ARG A 869 -53.27 -5.55 6.48
C ARG A 869 -52.28 -4.43 6.81
N LYS A 870 -52.30 -3.36 6.00
CA LYS A 870 -51.89 -2.01 6.42
C LYS A 870 -53.10 -1.09 6.21
N ASN A 871 -53.57 -0.48 7.28
CA ASN A 871 -54.93 0.06 7.37
C ASN A 871 -55.18 1.26 6.42
N CYS A 872 -56.27 1.16 5.65
CA CYS A 872 -56.88 2.24 4.89
C CYS A 872 -58.41 2.03 4.82
N TYR A 873 -59.19 3.10 5.02
CA TYR A 873 -60.55 3.28 4.50
C TYR A 873 -60.91 4.78 4.48
N PRO A 874 -61.88 5.24 3.67
CA PRO A 874 -61.94 6.62 3.20
C PRO A 874 -62.68 7.60 4.13
N SER A 875 -62.45 8.90 3.90
CA SER A 875 -63.22 9.99 4.51
C SER A 875 -64.02 10.76 3.44
N ASN A 876 -65.28 11.09 3.77
CA ASN A 876 -66.19 11.80 2.86
C ASN A 876 -65.89 13.29 2.83
N ASP A 877 -65.49 13.81 1.66
CA ASP A 877 -65.16 15.22 1.47
C ASP A 877 -66.33 16.00 0.84
N LYS A 878 -66.98 16.88 1.60
CA LYS A 878 -68.03 17.79 1.08
C LYS A 878 -67.46 19.18 0.82
N LYS A 879 -66.85 19.32 -0.37
CA LYS A 879 -66.64 20.54 -1.18
C LYS A 879 -66.72 21.90 -0.43
N ARG A 880 -65.66 22.71 -0.55
CA ARG A 880 -65.89 24.11 -0.97
C ARG A 880 -64.80 24.71 -1.85
N ILE A 881 -65.29 25.42 -2.86
CA ILE A 881 -64.53 26.11 -3.91
C ILE A 881 -63.82 27.32 -3.33
N GLY A 882 -62.56 27.54 -3.69
CA GLY A 882 -61.84 28.76 -3.33
C GLY A 882 -62.36 29.99 -4.08
N LYS A 883 -62.53 31.11 -3.37
CA LYS A 883 -62.63 32.45 -3.96
C LYS A 883 -61.69 33.41 -3.24
N SER A 884 -60.90 34.14 -4.01
CA SER A 884 -60.16 35.33 -3.57
C SER A 884 -61.15 36.45 -3.21
N HIS A 885 -60.91 37.19 -2.11
CA HIS A 885 -60.51 38.61 -2.21
C HIS A 885 -60.10 39.24 -0.86
N LYS A 886 -59.56 40.47 -0.96
CA LYS A 886 -58.76 41.19 0.05
C LYS A 886 -59.61 41.91 1.12
N ALA A 887 -59.21 41.71 2.38
CA ALA A 887 -58.91 42.71 3.43
C ALA A 887 -59.71 44.03 3.60
N SER A 888 -60.10 44.31 4.85
CA SER A 888 -60.00 45.62 5.56
C SER A 888 -60.44 45.44 7.05
N PRO A 889 -60.40 46.46 7.95
CA PRO A 889 -59.21 47.18 8.40
C PRO A 889 -59.01 47.17 9.96
N LYS A 890 -57.98 47.89 10.45
CA LYS A 890 -57.56 48.01 11.88
C LYS A 890 -58.47 48.96 12.69
N PRO A 891 -58.57 48.84 14.04
CA PRO A 891 -57.64 49.55 14.96
C PRO A 891 -57.25 48.75 16.24
N LYS A 892 -56.44 49.22 17.22
CA LYS A 892 -55.14 49.97 17.32
C LYS A 892 -54.91 50.39 18.81
N LYS A 893 -53.75 50.05 19.42
CA LYS A 893 -53.15 50.61 20.67
C LYS A 893 -54.03 50.52 21.97
N VAL A 894 -53.65 50.93 23.21
CA VAL A 894 -52.40 51.51 23.81
C VAL A 894 -52.16 51.08 25.29
N SER A 895 -50.89 50.93 25.72
CA SER A 895 -50.30 51.39 27.02
C SER A 895 -50.70 50.77 28.39
N PRO A 896 -49.96 51.03 29.51
CA PRO A 896 -48.49 51.03 29.70
C PRO A 896 -47.97 50.46 31.08
N LYS A 897 -46.64 50.57 31.30
CA LYS A 897 -45.80 50.30 32.51
C LYS A 897 -45.32 48.83 32.64
N ALA A 898 -44.03 48.50 32.81
CA ALA A 898 -42.97 48.94 33.76
C ALA A 898 -43.20 48.37 35.19
N SER A 899 -42.25 47.72 35.86
CA SER A 899 -40.81 47.43 35.59
C SER A 899 -40.44 45.98 36.02
N LEU A 900 -39.21 45.44 36.07
CA LEU A 900 -37.81 45.94 36.00
C LEU A 900 -36.86 44.80 35.50
N ASN A 901 -35.61 45.13 35.17
CA ASN A 901 -34.47 44.20 34.99
C ASN A 901 -33.68 44.02 36.32
N GLU A 902 -32.61 43.23 36.48
CA GLU A 902 -31.66 42.52 35.59
C GLU A 902 -31.20 41.21 36.31
N LEU A 903 -30.41 40.25 35.80
CA LEU A 903 -29.08 40.39 35.17
C LEU A 903 -28.68 39.09 34.43
N SER A 904 -27.73 39.16 33.50
CA SER A 904 -27.21 38.01 32.74
C SER A 904 -25.68 37.86 32.82
N LYS A 905 -25.22 36.62 32.59
CA LYS A 905 -23.82 36.13 32.72
C LYS A 905 -22.77 36.99 32.00
N LEU A 906 -21.55 37.02 32.54
CA LEU A 906 -20.29 36.83 31.79
C LEU A 906 -19.13 36.41 32.74
N SER A 907 -17.95 36.09 32.18
CA SER A 907 -16.79 35.42 32.80
C SER A 907 -15.55 36.37 32.85
N PRO A 908 -14.33 36.00 33.34
CA PRO A 908 -13.87 34.92 34.24
C PRO A 908 -13.02 35.43 35.45
N ASN A 909 -12.49 34.56 36.33
CA ASN A 909 -11.05 34.54 36.73
C ASN A 909 -10.65 33.59 37.90
N SER A 910 -9.37 33.15 37.83
CA SER A 910 -8.44 32.75 38.92
C SER A 910 -8.75 31.63 39.95
N SER A 911 -7.70 30.88 40.28
CA SER A 911 -7.55 29.86 41.34
C SER A 911 -6.84 30.47 42.59
N PRO A 912 -6.27 29.71 43.57
CA PRO A 912 -6.38 28.30 43.97
C PRO A 912 -6.59 28.08 45.51
N LYS A 913 -6.74 26.82 45.99
CA LYS A 913 -5.92 26.18 47.08
C LYS A 913 -6.46 24.84 47.63
N ASN A 914 -5.53 23.98 48.05
CA ASN A 914 -5.55 22.86 49.04
C ASN A 914 -6.65 21.75 48.88
N SER A 915 -6.37 20.43 48.73
CA SER A 915 -5.43 19.49 49.42
C SER A 915 -5.80 19.24 50.90
N PRO A 916 -5.80 18.00 51.46
CA PRO A 916 -5.11 16.77 50.99
C PRO A 916 -5.91 15.44 50.91
N TYR A 917 -5.48 14.52 50.03
CA TYR A 917 -4.82 13.21 50.28
C TYR A 917 -4.88 12.52 51.70
N PRO A 918 -4.64 11.18 51.86
CA PRO A 918 -4.16 10.18 50.88
C PRO A 918 -4.68 8.70 50.94
N ASP A 919 -4.28 7.92 49.92
CA ASP A 919 -3.66 6.57 49.96
C ASP A 919 -4.38 5.20 50.01
N LYS A 920 -3.66 4.21 49.41
CA LYS A 920 -3.60 2.74 49.66
C LYS A 920 -4.86 1.87 49.39
N SER A 921 -4.74 0.60 48.96
CA SER A 921 -3.61 -0.11 48.31
C SER A 921 -4.07 -1.42 47.62
N ILE A 922 -3.31 -1.84 46.60
CA ILE A 922 -2.68 -3.19 46.40
C ILE A 922 -3.07 -4.22 47.51
N ASP A 923 -3.52 -5.46 47.25
CA ASP A 923 -2.78 -6.49 46.48
C ASP A 923 -3.58 -7.73 45.93
N ILE A 924 -2.83 -8.61 45.24
CA ILE A 924 -3.02 -9.99 44.73
C ILE A 924 -4.10 -10.90 45.37
N GLY A 925 -4.80 -11.68 44.51
CA GLY A 925 -5.48 -12.93 44.89
C GLY A 925 -5.73 -13.89 43.70
N ARG A 926 -5.16 -15.11 43.73
CA ARG A 926 -5.14 -16.04 42.56
C ARG A 926 -5.22 -17.55 42.91
N ARG A 927 -6.40 -18.17 42.77
CA ARG A 927 -6.70 -19.61 42.44
C ARG A 927 -8.24 -19.77 42.44
N LYS A 928 -8.92 -20.44 41.51
CA LYS A 928 -8.87 -21.80 40.92
C LYS A 928 -9.44 -22.95 41.80
N SER A 929 -10.66 -23.35 41.43
CA SER A 929 -11.11 -24.74 41.21
C SER A 929 -11.58 -25.62 42.38
N SER A 930 -12.61 -26.44 42.08
CA SER A 930 -12.93 -27.78 42.64
C SER A 930 -13.35 -27.89 44.13
N THR A 931 -14.29 -28.77 44.54
CA THR A 931 -15.29 -29.63 43.84
C THR A 931 -16.34 -30.17 44.81
N LEU A 932 -17.50 -30.58 44.28
CA LEU A 932 -18.44 -31.61 44.80
C LEU A 932 -19.13 -31.45 46.18
N ASN A 933 -20.47 -31.51 46.12
CA ASN A 933 -21.39 -32.38 46.86
C ASN A 933 -21.22 -32.59 48.39
N ILE A 934 -22.33 -32.43 49.12
CA ILE A 934 -23.15 -33.57 49.59
C ILE A 934 -24.62 -33.13 49.83
N GLU A 935 -25.48 -34.13 49.98
CA GLU A 935 -26.95 -34.13 50.07
C GLU A 935 -27.53 -33.42 51.34
N ASN A 936 -28.84 -33.35 51.64
CA ASN A 936 -30.02 -34.11 51.17
C ASN A 936 -31.38 -33.42 51.49
N ARG A 937 -32.48 -34.02 50.97
CA ARG A 937 -33.86 -34.07 51.51
C ARG A 937 -34.88 -32.91 51.34
N ARG A 938 -35.93 -33.29 50.58
CA ARG A 938 -37.38 -33.33 50.93
C ARG A 938 -38.34 -32.23 50.41
N LYS A 939 -39.62 -32.61 50.41
CA LYS A 939 -40.80 -31.96 49.81
C LYS A 939 -41.72 -31.35 50.89
N SER A 940 -42.71 -30.60 50.39
CA SER A 940 -44.11 -30.44 50.87
C SER A 940 -44.44 -29.52 52.08
N SER A 941 -45.30 -28.55 51.74
CA SER A 941 -46.56 -28.12 52.40
C SER A 941 -46.59 -27.10 53.57
N SER A 942 -47.73 -26.39 53.60
CA SER A 942 -48.42 -25.67 54.69
C SER A 942 -47.79 -24.39 55.31
N GLN A 943 -48.33 -23.24 54.86
CA GLN A 943 -49.09 -22.22 55.63
C GLN A 943 -49.14 -22.32 57.18
N PRO A 944 -49.19 -21.17 57.89
CA PRO A 944 -50.50 -20.52 58.16
C PRO A 944 -50.59 -19.03 57.78
N SER A 945 -51.78 -18.45 57.94
CA SER A 945 -52.18 -17.08 57.58
C SER A 945 -52.20 -16.11 58.78
N THR A 946 -52.30 -14.81 58.49
CA THR A 946 -52.91 -13.79 59.37
C THR A 946 -53.44 -12.65 58.50
N CYS A 947 -54.54 -12.03 58.92
CA CYS A 947 -55.14 -10.84 58.29
C CYS A 947 -54.96 -9.62 59.21
N SER A 948 -55.04 -8.41 58.65
CA SER A 948 -55.83 -7.27 59.19
C SER A 948 -55.73 -6.06 58.26
N ASP A 949 -56.78 -5.24 58.27
CA ASP A 949 -56.98 -4.04 57.45
C ASP A 949 -56.01 -2.89 57.83
N ASP A 950 -55.77 -1.85 57.01
CA ASP A 950 -56.73 -0.76 56.77
C ASP A 950 -56.44 0.05 55.47
N SER A 951 -57.10 1.20 55.33
CA SER A 951 -57.69 1.74 54.11
C SER A 951 -56.92 2.79 53.29
N ARG A 952 -57.45 2.99 52.07
CA ARG A 952 -57.51 4.24 51.25
C ARG A 952 -56.34 4.70 50.35
N SER A 953 -56.54 4.36 49.08
CA SER A 953 -56.62 5.28 47.91
C SER A 953 -55.41 6.13 47.48
N ASN A 954 -55.05 6.01 46.20
CA ASN A 954 -55.01 7.19 45.32
C ASN A 954 -55.24 6.88 43.83
N SER A 955 -55.68 7.87 43.07
CA SER A 955 -56.28 7.73 41.74
C SER A 955 -55.33 7.32 40.61
N LEU A 956 -55.68 6.27 39.85
CA LEU A 956 -55.30 6.13 38.44
C LEU A 956 -56.36 6.85 37.58
N LYS A 957 -56.00 7.98 36.99
CA LYS A 957 -56.89 8.70 36.06
C LYS A 957 -56.98 7.96 34.73
N SER A 958 -58.20 7.71 34.27
CA SER A 958 -58.44 7.38 32.87
C SER A 958 -58.04 8.55 31.97
N SER A 959 -57.17 8.28 30.99
CA SER A 959 -56.97 9.12 29.82
C SER A 959 -57.49 8.37 28.60
N ASN A 960 -58.50 8.93 27.92
CA ASN A 960 -59.31 8.20 26.94
C ASN A 960 -58.46 7.64 25.79
N LEU A 961 -58.50 6.33 25.58
CA LEU A 961 -57.89 5.66 24.43
C LEU A 961 -58.78 5.78 23.17
N SER A 962 -59.10 7.02 22.80
CA SER A 962 -60.07 7.32 21.74
C SER A 962 -59.57 8.46 20.83
N ASP A 963 -58.52 8.19 20.04
CA ASP A 963 -58.27 8.87 18.74
C ASP A 963 -57.04 8.31 17.95
N ALA A 964 -56.73 7.02 18.07
CA ALA A 964 -55.59 6.37 17.38
C ALA A 964 -55.83 6.09 15.88
N LYS A 965 -56.33 7.09 15.12
CA LYS A 965 -56.57 6.98 13.67
C LYS A 965 -55.26 7.05 12.87
N PHE A 966 -54.64 5.90 12.63
CA PHE A 966 -53.54 5.77 11.68
C PHE A 966 -54.02 5.98 10.23
N VAL A 967 -53.66 7.13 9.64
CA VAL A 967 -53.99 7.47 8.24
C VAL A 967 -52.80 7.20 7.32
N ALA A 968 -52.88 6.16 6.49
CA ALA A 968 -51.84 5.82 5.52
C ALA A 968 -52.06 6.49 4.15
N VAL A 969 -51.74 7.79 4.02
CA VAL A 969 -51.84 8.52 2.75
C VAL A 969 -50.78 8.00 1.75
N ARG A 970 -51.23 7.25 0.73
CA ARG A 970 -50.38 6.72 -0.35
C ARG A 970 -50.48 7.57 -1.62
N GLU A 971 -49.77 8.71 -1.66
CA GLU A 971 -49.66 9.53 -2.87
C GLU A 971 -49.05 8.73 -4.05
N LYS A 972 -49.66 8.81 -5.24
CA LYS A 972 -49.12 8.21 -6.47
C LYS A 972 -47.95 9.05 -7.00
N TYR A 973 -46.74 8.76 -6.53
CA TYR A 973 -45.51 9.41 -7.00
C TYR A 973 -45.07 8.92 -8.38
N SER A 974 -44.54 9.84 -9.19
CA SER A 974 -43.77 9.48 -10.39
C SER A 974 -42.58 8.57 -10.05
N PRO A 975 -42.08 7.71 -10.96
CA PRO A 975 -41.01 6.76 -10.66
C PRO A 975 -39.72 7.43 -10.14
N LEU A 976 -39.43 8.67 -10.56
CA LEU A 976 -38.31 9.45 -10.03
C LEU A 976 -38.56 9.88 -8.56
N LYS A 977 -39.74 10.42 -8.24
CA LYS A 977 -40.11 10.76 -6.85
C LYS A 977 -40.19 9.53 -5.95
N SER A 978 -40.63 8.38 -6.48
CA SER A 978 -40.65 7.10 -5.75
C SER A 978 -39.22 6.64 -5.41
N LYS A 979 -38.29 6.66 -6.38
CA LYS A 979 -36.87 6.37 -6.14
C LYS A 979 -36.25 7.36 -5.14
N LEU A 980 -36.51 8.66 -5.29
CA LEU A 980 -36.02 9.69 -4.36
C LEU A 980 -36.56 9.49 -2.92
N LYS A 981 -37.84 9.18 -2.76
CA LYS A 981 -38.43 8.91 -1.42
C LYS A 981 -37.89 7.62 -0.81
N THR A 982 -37.60 6.60 -1.64
CA THR A 982 -36.91 5.38 -1.22
C THR A 982 -35.48 5.65 -0.76
N VAL A 983 -34.74 6.50 -1.50
CA VAL A 983 -33.37 6.92 -1.13
C VAL A 983 -33.39 7.78 0.14
N ALA A 984 -34.33 8.72 0.28
CA ALA A 984 -34.48 9.52 1.49
C ALA A 984 -34.76 8.63 2.71
N HIS A 985 -35.69 7.68 2.59
CA HIS A 985 -35.99 6.72 3.67
C HIS A 985 -34.80 5.79 3.97
N PHE A 986 -34.03 5.38 2.96
CA PHE A 986 -32.78 4.64 3.16
C PHE A 986 -31.75 5.47 3.95
N ILE A 987 -31.56 6.75 3.59
CA ILE A 987 -30.64 7.67 4.29
C ILE A 987 -31.11 7.90 5.73
N GLU A 988 -32.42 8.12 5.95
CA GLU A 988 -33.01 8.34 7.27
C GLU A 988 -32.80 7.13 8.18
N ASN A 989 -33.15 5.92 7.71
CA ASN A 989 -32.97 4.67 8.44
C ASN A 989 -31.48 4.35 8.70
N ASN A 990 -30.57 4.73 7.81
CA ASN A 990 -29.14 4.39 7.89
C ASN A 990 -28.22 5.55 8.29
N ARG A 991 -28.77 6.69 8.74
CA ARG A 991 -27.99 7.93 8.96
C ARG A 991 -26.75 7.76 9.84
N GLN A 992 -26.85 6.93 10.89
CA GLN A 992 -25.75 6.57 11.78
C GLN A 992 -24.66 5.75 11.06
N HIS A 993 -25.06 4.75 10.26
CA HIS A 993 -24.14 3.95 9.46
C HIS A 993 -23.43 4.81 8.41
N ILE A 994 -24.16 5.68 7.71
CA ILE A 994 -23.61 6.58 6.68
C ILE A 994 -22.60 7.53 7.31
N PHE A 995 -22.95 8.20 8.41
CA PHE A 995 -22.02 9.09 9.13
C PHE A 995 -20.74 8.37 9.57
N PHE A 996 -20.87 7.20 10.21
CA PHE A 996 -19.72 6.46 10.73
C PHE A 996 -18.84 5.87 9.62
N LEU A 997 -19.43 5.45 8.50
CA LEU A 997 -18.68 5.01 7.31
C LEU A 997 -17.96 6.17 6.63
N VAL A 998 -18.60 7.33 6.48
CA VAL A 998 -17.96 8.54 5.94
C VAL A 998 -16.80 9.00 6.82
N LEU A 999 -16.96 8.97 8.15
CA LEU A 999 -15.88 9.25 9.09
C LEU A 999 -14.72 8.25 8.95
N PHE A 1000 -15.03 6.94 8.91
CA PHE A 1000 -14.03 5.89 8.76
C PHE A 1000 -13.23 6.00 7.44
N PHE A 1001 -13.91 6.14 6.31
CA PHE A 1001 -13.25 6.30 5.00
C PHE A 1001 -12.56 7.66 4.88
N GLY A 1002 -13.09 8.72 5.50
CA GLY A 1002 -12.43 10.02 5.58
C GLY A 1002 -11.10 9.97 6.35
N ILE A 1003 -11.04 9.23 7.46
CA ILE A 1003 -9.77 8.99 8.19
C ILE A 1003 -8.81 8.15 7.34
N CYS A 1004 -9.27 7.06 6.71
CA CYS A 1004 -8.42 6.24 5.85
C CYS A 1004 -7.84 7.04 4.67
N LEU A 1005 -8.65 7.86 4.02
CA LEU A 1005 -8.22 8.74 2.93
C LEU A 1005 -7.29 9.85 3.44
N GLY A 1006 -7.61 10.49 4.57
CA GLY A 1006 -6.76 11.51 5.19
C GLY A 1006 -5.36 11.00 5.53
N LEU A 1007 -5.26 9.82 6.14
CA LEU A 1007 -3.97 9.16 6.44
C LEU A 1007 -3.20 8.76 5.18
N PHE A 1008 -3.90 8.28 4.14
CA PHE A 1008 -3.29 7.98 2.85
C PHE A 1008 -2.74 9.25 2.19
N THR A 1009 -3.57 10.30 2.08
CA THR A 1009 -3.23 11.56 1.41
C THR A 1009 -2.17 12.35 2.15
N GLU A 1010 -2.17 12.37 3.49
CA GLU A 1010 -1.12 12.99 4.31
C GLU A 1010 0.25 12.39 3.98
N ARG A 1011 0.40 11.06 4.06
CA ARG A 1011 1.67 10.40 3.74
C ARG A 1011 2.01 10.45 2.26
N PHE A 1012 1.02 10.43 1.37
CA PHE A 1012 1.25 10.59 -0.07
C PHE A 1012 1.80 11.99 -0.38
N TYR A 1013 1.22 13.04 0.21
CA TYR A 1013 1.70 14.42 0.10
C TYR A 1013 3.08 14.61 0.71
N TYR A 1014 3.30 14.11 1.93
CA TYR A 1014 4.60 14.16 2.61
C TYR A 1014 5.72 13.55 1.75
N TYR A 1015 5.50 12.36 1.17
CA TYR A 1015 6.46 11.69 0.30
C TYR A 1015 6.44 12.15 -1.17
N THR A 1016 5.58 13.09 -1.58
CA THR A 1016 5.63 13.70 -2.94
C THR A 1016 6.09 15.15 -2.97
N VAL A 1017 5.98 15.88 -1.87
CA VAL A 1017 6.26 17.33 -1.80
C VAL A 1017 7.26 17.63 -0.67
N GLU A 1018 6.87 17.45 0.59
CA GLU A 1018 7.69 17.88 1.74
C GLU A 1018 9.05 17.16 1.80
N ARG A 1019 9.06 15.85 1.51
CA ARG A 1019 10.26 14.99 1.56
C ARG A 1019 11.01 14.90 0.23
N GLU A 1020 10.71 15.75 -0.75
CA GLU A 1020 11.40 15.74 -2.05
C GLU A 1020 12.92 15.97 -1.90
N HIS A 1021 13.31 16.83 -0.95
CA HIS A 1021 14.69 17.13 -0.59
C HIS A 1021 15.53 15.90 -0.18
N SER A 1022 14.90 14.76 0.13
CA SER A 1022 15.61 13.51 0.48
C SER A 1022 15.72 12.54 -0.71
N GLY A 1023 15.32 12.93 -1.93
CA GLY A 1023 15.51 12.18 -3.18
C GLY A 1023 14.82 10.81 -3.29
N LEU A 1024 14.06 10.37 -2.28
CA LEU A 1024 13.39 9.06 -2.27
C LEU A 1024 12.41 8.91 -3.45
N ARG A 1025 11.73 9.99 -3.86
CA ARG A 1025 10.82 10.00 -5.01
C ARG A 1025 11.56 9.95 -6.35
N ALA A 1026 12.76 10.53 -6.46
CA ALA A 1026 13.58 10.43 -7.66
C ALA A 1026 14.03 8.97 -7.89
N LEU A 1027 14.38 8.26 -6.83
CA LEU A 1027 14.84 6.86 -6.89
C LEU A 1027 13.69 5.83 -6.98
N MET A 1028 12.57 6.05 -6.29
CA MET A 1028 11.48 5.07 -6.13
C MET A 1028 10.17 5.48 -6.82
N SER A 1029 10.17 6.60 -7.55
CA SER A 1029 8.99 7.20 -8.19
C SER A 1029 7.83 7.42 -7.21
N TYR A 1030 6.58 7.46 -7.71
CA TYR A 1030 5.37 7.50 -6.87
C TYR A 1030 5.10 6.19 -6.10
N GLY A 1031 5.93 5.16 -6.28
CA GLY A 1031 5.82 3.90 -5.56
C GLY A 1031 6.02 4.07 -4.05
N ILE A 1032 6.97 4.90 -3.60
CA ILE A 1032 7.21 5.15 -2.17
C ILE A 1032 6.06 5.91 -1.51
N SER A 1033 5.49 6.91 -2.19
CA SER A 1033 4.34 7.66 -1.71
C SER A 1033 3.10 6.76 -1.62
N THR A 1034 2.93 5.85 -2.57
CA THR A 1034 1.86 4.85 -2.59
C THR A 1034 2.01 3.82 -1.46
N THR A 1035 3.20 3.24 -1.25
CA THR A 1035 3.40 2.27 -0.16
C THR A 1035 3.24 2.89 1.21
N ARG A 1036 3.73 4.12 1.43
CA ARG A 1036 3.66 4.82 2.72
C ARG A 1036 2.24 5.33 3.01
N GLY A 1037 1.51 5.84 2.02
CA GLY A 1037 0.08 6.14 2.12
C GLY A 1037 -0.76 4.91 2.45
N ALA A 1038 -0.56 3.81 1.71
CA ALA A 1038 -1.27 2.56 1.96
C ALA A 1038 -0.92 1.97 3.34
N ALA A 1039 0.34 2.05 3.78
CA ALA A 1039 0.77 1.57 5.11
C ALA A 1039 0.07 2.28 6.27
N ALA A 1040 -0.14 3.60 6.19
CA ALA A 1040 -0.82 4.37 7.23
C ALA A 1040 -2.32 4.03 7.32
N ALA A 1041 -2.99 3.84 6.16
CA ALA A 1041 -4.37 3.36 6.13
C ALA A 1041 -4.48 1.89 6.61
N MET A 1042 -3.50 1.03 6.28
CA MET A 1042 -3.40 -0.33 6.80
C MET A 1042 -3.24 -0.36 8.32
N SER A 1043 -2.31 0.40 8.90
CA SER A 1043 -2.08 0.37 10.35
C SER A 1043 -3.33 0.78 11.12
N PHE A 1044 -4.02 1.85 10.68
CA PHE A 1044 -5.30 2.26 11.27
C PHE A 1044 -6.38 1.17 11.14
N THR A 1045 -6.56 0.59 9.95
CA THR A 1045 -7.61 -0.43 9.72
C THR A 1045 -7.33 -1.74 10.48
N PHE A 1046 -6.09 -2.21 10.54
CA PHE A 1046 -5.72 -3.39 11.33
C PHE A 1046 -5.86 -3.17 12.85
N SER A 1047 -5.51 -1.99 13.37
CA SER A 1047 -5.79 -1.65 14.78
C SER A 1047 -7.30 -1.59 15.07
N LEU A 1048 -8.09 -1.01 14.16
CA LEU A 1048 -9.55 -0.90 14.34
C LEU A 1048 -10.27 -2.25 14.29
N LEU A 1049 -9.78 -3.23 13.52
CA LEU A 1049 -10.35 -4.59 13.46
C LEU A 1049 -10.48 -5.25 14.84
N LEU A 1050 -9.52 -5.02 15.75
CA LEU A 1050 -9.59 -5.55 17.12
C LEU A 1050 -10.73 -4.89 17.90
N LEU A 1051 -10.82 -3.55 17.87
CA LEU A 1051 -11.85 -2.78 18.57
C LEU A 1051 -13.27 -3.18 18.17
N THR A 1052 -13.49 -3.49 16.89
CA THR A 1052 -14.81 -3.96 16.40
C THR A 1052 -15.25 -5.33 16.95
N MET A 1053 -14.36 -6.07 17.63
CA MET A 1053 -14.65 -7.36 18.25
C MET A 1053 -14.55 -7.35 19.79
N CYS A 1054 -14.32 -6.18 20.41
CA CYS A 1054 -14.30 -5.99 21.87
C CYS A 1054 -15.72 -6.05 22.47
N ARG A 1055 -16.39 -7.22 22.37
CA ARG A 1055 -17.81 -7.41 22.72
C ARG A 1055 -18.22 -6.85 24.08
N ASN A 1056 -17.42 -7.04 25.12
CA ASN A 1056 -17.73 -6.55 26.47
C ASN A 1056 -17.80 -5.01 26.52
N MET A 1057 -16.84 -4.34 25.87
CA MET A 1057 -16.79 -2.89 25.73
C MET A 1057 -17.96 -2.38 24.87
N ILE A 1058 -18.26 -3.05 23.76
CA ILE A 1058 -19.37 -2.71 22.86
C ILE A 1058 -20.72 -2.83 23.58
N THR A 1059 -20.93 -3.90 24.36
CA THR A 1059 -22.14 -4.10 25.16
C THR A 1059 -22.31 -3.01 26.23
N TRP A 1060 -21.22 -2.56 26.85
CA TRP A 1060 -21.25 -1.44 27.81
C TRP A 1060 -21.56 -0.10 27.11
N LEU A 1061 -20.85 0.22 26.02
CA LEU A 1061 -21.07 1.44 25.23
C LEU A 1061 -22.49 1.55 24.66
N ARG A 1062 -23.12 0.42 24.30
CA ARG A 1062 -24.52 0.34 23.83
C ARG A 1062 -25.53 0.93 24.83
N GLY A 1063 -25.25 0.86 26.12
CA GLY A 1063 -26.09 1.44 27.19
C GLY A 1063 -25.93 2.95 27.38
N THR A 1064 -25.05 3.61 26.60
CA THR A 1064 -24.73 5.03 26.74
C THR A 1064 -25.33 5.88 25.62
N PHE A 1065 -25.29 7.21 25.77
CA PHE A 1065 -25.71 8.17 24.73
C PHE A 1065 -24.98 7.97 23.38
N LEU A 1066 -23.81 7.32 23.36
CA LEU A 1066 -23.06 7.05 22.13
C LEU A 1066 -23.83 6.19 21.13
N ASN A 1067 -24.78 5.35 21.59
CA ASN A 1067 -25.63 4.54 20.71
C ASN A 1067 -26.61 5.39 19.87
N LEU A 1068 -26.76 6.68 20.16
CA LEU A 1068 -27.49 7.65 19.32
C LEU A 1068 -26.69 8.08 18.07
N TYR A 1069 -25.37 7.85 18.06
CA TYR A 1069 -24.45 8.28 16.99
C TYR A 1069 -23.70 7.11 16.34
N ILE A 1070 -23.30 6.11 17.13
CA ILE A 1070 -22.52 4.94 16.71
C ILE A 1070 -23.42 3.69 16.75
N PRO A 1071 -23.66 3.01 15.62
CA PRO A 1071 -24.59 1.89 15.55
C PRO A 1071 -23.92 0.56 15.99
N PHE A 1072 -23.71 0.41 17.30
CA PHE A 1072 -22.97 -0.70 17.92
C PHE A 1072 -23.52 -2.10 17.57
N ASP A 1073 -24.82 -2.21 17.28
CA ASP A 1073 -25.47 -3.48 16.88
C ASP A 1073 -24.94 -4.04 15.56
N SER A 1074 -24.36 -3.19 14.71
CA SER A 1074 -23.75 -3.59 13.43
C SER A 1074 -22.23 -3.77 13.49
N HIS A 1075 -21.61 -3.89 14.68
CA HIS A 1075 -20.15 -4.07 14.80
C HIS A 1075 -19.59 -5.23 13.97
N VAL A 1076 -20.31 -6.36 13.84
CA VAL A 1076 -19.91 -7.51 13.00
C VAL A 1076 -19.99 -7.20 11.49
N ALA A 1077 -20.93 -6.35 11.07
CA ALA A 1077 -21.02 -5.89 9.69
C ALA A 1077 -19.90 -4.86 9.38
N PHE A 1078 -19.68 -3.91 10.29
CA PHE A 1078 -18.60 -2.93 10.17
C PHE A 1078 -17.21 -3.60 10.17
N HIS A 1079 -16.97 -4.60 11.03
CA HIS A 1079 -15.74 -5.42 11.00
C HIS A 1079 -15.43 -5.98 9.61
N LYS A 1080 -16.44 -6.45 8.87
CA LYS A 1080 -16.26 -6.92 7.48
C LYS A 1080 -15.87 -5.78 6.53
N VAL A 1081 -16.45 -4.58 6.70
CA VAL A 1081 -16.09 -3.40 5.90
C VAL A 1081 -14.64 -2.97 6.18
N VAL A 1082 -14.22 -2.95 7.45
CA VAL A 1082 -12.82 -2.65 7.83
C VAL A 1082 -11.88 -3.72 7.25
N ALA A 1083 -12.25 -5.01 7.28
CA ALA A 1083 -11.44 -6.10 6.71
C ALA A 1083 -11.27 -5.98 5.19
N TRP A 1084 -12.35 -5.68 4.44
CA TRP A 1084 -12.26 -5.40 3.00
C TRP A 1084 -11.42 -4.16 2.70
N SER A 1085 -11.50 -3.13 3.54
CA SER A 1085 -10.70 -1.91 3.39
C SER A 1085 -9.21 -2.17 3.65
N ALA A 1086 -8.89 -2.93 4.70
CA ALA A 1086 -7.53 -3.36 4.99
C ALA A 1086 -6.94 -4.20 3.85
N LEU A 1087 -7.73 -5.12 3.26
CA LEU A 1087 -7.31 -5.90 2.09
C LEU A 1087 -7.05 -5.03 0.86
N PHE A 1088 -7.89 -4.02 0.59
CA PHE A 1088 -7.70 -3.06 -0.50
C PHE A 1088 -6.39 -2.28 -0.34
N PHE A 1089 -6.13 -1.68 0.82
CA PHE A 1089 -4.88 -0.98 1.06
C PHE A 1089 -3.67 -1.93 1.07
N THR A 1090 -3.82 -3.18 1.53
CA THR A 1090 -2.77 -4.22 1.39
C THR A 1090 -2.43 -4.47 -0.08
N GLY A 1091 -3.42 -4.53 -0.97
CA GLY A 1091 -3.21 -4.64 -2.41
C GLY A 1091 -2.42 -3.46 -2.99
N LEU A 1092 -2.81 -2.23 -2.66
CA LEU A 1092 -2.07 -1.02 -3.07
C LEU A 1092 -0.63 -0.98 -2.53
N HIS A 1093 -0.42 -1.43 -1.29
CA HIS A 1093 0.88 -1.49 -0.64
C HIS A 1093 1.81 -2.51 -1.33
N VAL A 1094 1.28 -3.67 -1.71
CA VAL A 1094 2.03 -4.69 -2.47
C VAL A 1094 2.39 -4.20 -3.88
N ILE A 1095 1.45 -3.55 -4.59
CA ILE A 1095 1.70 -2.97 -5.93
C ILE A 1095 2.71 -1.82 -5.87
N GLY A 1096 2.63 -0.95 -4.85
CA GLY A 1096 3.65 0.07 -4.64
C GLY A 1096 5.03 -0.54 -4.40
N TYR A 1097 5.11 -1.67 -3.68
CA TYR A 1097 6.37 -2.37 -3.46
C TYR A 1097 6.94 -3.06 -4.71
N SER A 1098 6.12 -3.55 -5.64
CA SER A 1098 6.64 -4.09 -6.91
C SER A 1098 7.23 -3.02 -7.81
N ILE A 1099 6.62 -1.84 -7.87
CA ILE A 1099 7.17 -0.64 -8.55
C ILE A 1099 8.48 -0.23 -7.88
N ASN A 1100 8.50 -0.11 -6.55
CA ASN A 1100 9.70 0.24 -5.78
C ASN A 1100 10.84 -0.75 -6.02
N PHE A 1101 10.58 -2.06 -6.00
CA PHE A 1101 11.61 -3.09 -6.20
C PHE A 1101 12.20 -3.01 -7.61
N TYR A 1102 11.38 -2.82 -8.64
CA TYR A 1102 11.86 -2.65 -10.02
C TYR A 1102 12.73 -1.39 -10.18
N GLN A 1103 12.29 -0.26 -9.64
CA GLN A 1103 13.04 0.99 -9.70
C GLN A 1103 14.35 0.92 -8.91
N LEU A 1104 14.41 0.17 -7.79
CA LEU A 1104 15.67 -0.06 -7.06
C LEU A 1104 16.60 -1.04 -7.78
N ALA A 1105 16.08 -2.07 -8.43
CA ALA A 1105 16.87 -3.08 -9.14
C ALA A 1105 17.44 -2.59 -10.50
N THR A 1106 16.89 -1.50 -11.05
CA THR A 1106 17.38 -0.85 -12.29
C THR A 1106 18.46 0.21 -12.03
N GLN A 1107 18.86 0.43 -10.78
CA GLN A 1107 19.76 1.50 -10.37
C GLN A 1107 21.10 0.94 -9.85
N PRO A 1108 22.24 1.61 -10.11
CA PRO A 1108 23.53 1.18 -9.60
C PRO A 1108 23.61 1.31 -8.07
N THR A 1109 24.52 0.55 -7.46
CA THR A 1109 24.77 0.57 -6.00
C THR A 1109 25.07 1.98 -5.47
N LYS A 1110 25.86 2.78 -6.19
CA LYS A 1110 26.14 4.19 -5.85
C LYS A 1110 24.86 5.03 -5.73
N HIS A 1111 23.81 4.73 -6.51
CA HIS A 1111 22.54 5.44 -6.46
C HIS A 1111 21.67 5.12 -5.25
N LEU A 1112 22.04 4.10 -4.46
CA LEU A 1112 21.29 3.66 -3.29
C LEU A 1112 21.72 4.37 -1.98
N CYS A 1113 22.58 5.39 -2.04
CA CYS A 1113 23.05 6.14 -0.86
C CYS A 1113 21.94 6.80 -0.02
N ASN A 1114 20.74 7.00 -0.59
CA ASN A 1114 19.58 7.48 0.15
C ASN A 1114 18.90 6.38 1.02
N LEU A 1115 19.20 5.09 0.81
CA LEU A 1115 18.65 3.98 1.61
C LEU A 1115 19.48 3.66 2.85
N THR A 1116 20.78 3.94 2.88
CA THR A 1116 21.59 3.85 4.11
C THR A 1116 21.22 4.91 5.16
N LEU A 1117 20.34 5.86 4.79
CA LEU A 1117 19.66 6.81 5.70
C LEU A 1117 18.22 6.37 6.08
N LEU A 1118 17.81 5.16 5.72
CA LEU A 1118 16.51 4.54 6.08
C LEU A 1118 16.65 3.36 7.06
N PHE A 1119 17.88 2.93 7.35
CA PHE A 1119 18.24 1.83 8.26
C PHE A 1119 19.07 2.36 9.43
#